data_AF-A0A4P5X4M2-F1
#
_entry.id   AF-A0A4P5X4M2-F1
#
_cell.length_a   1.000
_cell.length_b   1.000
_cell.length_c   1.000
_cell.angle_alpha   90.00
_cell.angle_beta   90.00
_cell.angle_gamma   90.00
#
_symmetry.space_group_name_H-M   'P 1'
#
loop_
_entity.id
_entity.type
_entity.pdbx_description
1 polymer ?
#
loop_
_entity_poly.entity_id
_entity_poly.type
_entity_poly.pdbx_seq_one_letter_code
_entity_poly.pdbx_strand_id
1 'polypeptide(L)'
;MKPCDGLVARTPKCLIASPIWVNFLERFVNNSARSILNVRMTACGLVAAAALFASPAALSAAYAQDGATATKARVATIELEGALKDRPSETGMIFGKSDTHTLQDVVEAIKAAGDDGNLDGIVIQVRDAELGATQVEELSAAIREIRGKGKKVHLFADAYGTVELMLGSACDEVIAQTGAPVSMPGLYMEEMFLADTLAWAGLKADYVQVGDYKGASEQMARNSPSPQWSQNIDGLLDSMYANIRGPMLRGRELTDRQLDGAMETLWMADSAEAKEAKLIDSVIDLPQLTAHLKTEYNKPISWKSDLLGHDEETQMDMSNPFAMLMKLGETPDYTPTGPTIAVLHIDGAIVDGESTTPGLMGGSASVGSRTIRSALEDIRKEDEIRGVIVRIDSPGGSATASEVIWQGVRRLAEKKPVWISVGSMAASGGYYIAVSGDKIYVNPSSIVGSIGVVGGKIAMGELYDKLKVNVVGRGRGPKADIFASEKTWSDAQREEVRTKMTDTYNLFTSRVTAGRKGIDLSKTAEGRLFTGDKALGLKMADAIGGLDVALGDLAKSLDLDDYEVMHYPAPRSFADVLEDAFGGMVQAPGVKAPMGHAAIGQAQLMGMIRTVVGEKAFAQLEPQINGYMQMREGKVLLMSPKALIFTK
;
A
#
# COMPACT_ATOMS: atom_id res chain seq x y z
N MET A 1 1.61 4.81 78.84
CA MET A 1 3.00 5.29 78.87
C MET A 1 3.44 5.59 77.44
N LYS A 2 3.70 6.85 77.10
CA LYS A 2 4.81 7.25 76.19
C LYS A 2 6.14 7.06 76.98
N PRO A 3 7.37 7.14 76.41
CA PRO A 3 7.83 7.76 75.13
C PRO A 3 8.88 6.91 74.33
N CYS A 4 9.09 7.16 73.03
CA CYS A 4 10.21 7.87 72.35
C CYS A 4 11.50 7.08 72.03
N ASP A 5 12.11 7.55 70.93
CA ASP A 5 13.51 7.43 70.46
C ASP A 5 13.91 6.13 69.73
N GLY A 6 14.65 6.13 68.61
CA GLY A 6 15.28 7.17 67.79
C GLY A 6 16.04 6.44 66.66
N LEU A 7 15.87 6.81 65.38
CA LEU A 7 16.73 7.74 64.63
C LEU A 7 18.24 7.43 64.71
N VAL A 8 18.79 6.87 63.64
CA VAL A 8 20.18 7.14 63.20
C VAL A 8 20.12 7.84 61.85
N ALA A 9 20.34 9.15 61.91
CA ALA A 9 20.81 9.99 60.82
C ALA A 9 22.32 10.21 60.99
N ARG A 10 23.03 10.50 59.88
CA ARG A 10 23.91 11.68 59.73
C ARG A 10 24.70 11.66 58.41
N THR A 11 24.21 12.41 57.44
CA THR A 11 25.00 13.41 56.66
C THR A 11 25.52 14.50 57.64
N PRO A 12 26.54 15.36 57.36
CA PRO A 12 26.46 16.38 56.29
C PRO A 12 27.79 17.04 55.80
N LYS A 13 27.63 18.06 54.93
CA LYS A 13 28.52 19.21 54.56
C LYS A 13 29.41 18.98 53.33
N CYS A 14 29.49 19.86 52.32
CA CYS A 14 29.30 21.32 52.24
C CYS A 14 29.07 21.84 50.79
N LEU A 15 28.23 22.88 50.67
CA LEU A 15 28.36 24.15 49.88
C LEU A 15 28.74 24.09 48.38
N ILE A 16 27.80 24.35 47.45
CA ILE A 16 27.43 25.65 46.80
C ILE A 16 28.59 26.35 46.06
N ALA A 17 28.54 26.39 44.72
CA ALA A 17 28.52 27.61 43.87
C ALA A 17 28.83 27.31 42.37
N SER A 18 27.99 27.88 41.50
CA SER A 18 28.09 28.01 40.02
C SER A 18 29.09 29.12 39.62
N PRO A 19 29.33 29.56 38.34
CA PRO A 19 29.11 29.01 36.98
C PRO A 19 30.35 29.27 36.03
N ILE A 20 30.15 29.18 34.70
CA ILE A 20 30.73 30.03 33.61
C ILE A 20 31.90 29.51 32.72
N TRP A 21 31.58 29.35 31.42
CA TRP A 21 32.30 29.63 30.13
C TRP A 21 33.66 28.93 29.87
N VAL A 22 33.96 28.47 28.65
CA VAL A 22 34.45 29.30 27.53
C VAL A 22 34.07 28.71 26.15
N ASN A 23 33.62 29.65 25.29
CA ASN A 23 33.34 29.57 23.85
C ASN A 23 34.50 29.07 22.98
N PHE A 24 34.16 28.60 21.78
CA PHE A 24 34.96 28.97 20.61
C PHE A 24 34.06 29.31 19.41
N LEU A 25 33.82 30.61 19.23
CA LEU A 25 33.24 31.19 18.02
C LEU A 25 33.80 32.61 17.87
N GLU A 26 34.89 32.75 17.12
CA GLU A 26 35.25 33.98 16.39
C GLU A 26 35.92 33.53 15.07
N ARG A 27 35.22 33.70 13.95
CA ARG A 27 35.31 34.83 12.99
C ARG A 27 36.43 34.61 11.96
N PHE A 28 36.10 34.32 10.70
CA PHE A 28 35.70 35.25 9.61
C PHE A 28 36.91 35.75 8.80
N VAL A 29 36.70 35.84 7.47
CA VAL A 29 37.43 36.61 6.43
C VAL A 29 38.41 35.85 5.51
N ASN A 30 37.84 35.45 4.36
CA ASN A 30 38.22 35.77 2.99
C ASN A 30 39.65 35.59 2.42
N ASN A 31 39.62 34.85 1.31
CA ASN A 31 40.14 35.17 -0.03
C ASN A 31 41.61 34.99 -0.40
N SER A 32 41.71 34.43 -1.62
CA SER A 32 42.61 34.75 -2.73
C SER A 32 43.97 34.02 -2.86
N ALA A 33 43.96 33.10 -3.84
CA ALA A 33 44.70 33.17 -5.12
C ALA A 33 46.14 32.60 -5.24
N ARG A 34 46.26 31.80 -6.31
CA ARG A 34 47.44 31.52 -7.18
C ARG A 34 48.54 30.64 -6.55
N SER A 35 49.01 29.59 -7.24
CA SER A 35 49.82 29.75 -8.47
C SER A 35 49.97 28.47 -9.29
N ILE A 36 50.06 28.66 -10.60
CA ILE A 36 50.39 27.70 -11.67
C ILE A 36 51.91 27.82 -11.99
N LEU A 37 52.51 26.72 -12.51
CA LEU A 37 53.62 26.63 -13.49
C LEU A 37 55.07 26.24 -13.08
N ASN A 38 55.54 25.14 -13.69
CA ASN A 38 56.90 24.76 -14.17
C ASN A 38 58.07 24.67 -13.17
N VAL A 39 58.94 23.64 -13.20
CA VAL A 39 60.00 23.39 -14.20
C VAL A 39 60.42 21.91 -14.28
N ARG A 40 60.95 21.55 -15.45
CA ARG A 40 61.28 20.27 -16.09
C ARG A 40 62.75 19.79 -15.85
N MET A 41 62.98 18.50 -16.16
CA MET A 41 64.25 17.80 -16.51
C MET A 41 65.20 17.46 -15.34
N THR A 42 65.80 16.26 -15.22
CA THR A 42 66.45 15.44 -16.26
C THR A 42 66.67 14.01 -15.74
N ALA A 43 66.08 12.99 -16.41
CA ALA A 43 66.50 11.58 -16.27
C ALA A 43 65.99 10.78 -17.49
N CYS A 44 66.52 11.11 -18.67
CA CYS A 44 66.34 10.32 -19.88
C CYS A 44 67.63 10.39 -20.70
N GLY A 45 68.46 9.37 -20.54
CA GLY A 45 69.71 9.25 -21.28
C GLY A 45 70.38 7.95 -20.93
N LEU A 46 69.79 6.82 -21.34
CA LEU A 46 70.51 5.55 -21.55
C LEU A 46 69.72 4.40 -22.22
N VAL A 47 68.45 4.59 -22.63
CA VAL A 47 67.68 3.51 -23.34
C VAL A 47 67.61 3.72 -24.86
N ALA A 48 68.13 4.82 -25.40
CA ALA A 48 67.98 5.20 -26.81
C ALA A 48 69.00 4.58 -27.79
N ALA A 49 69.56 3.39 -27.52
CA ALA A 49 70.52 2.74 -28.42
C ALA A 49 70.15 1.32 -28.88
N ALA A 50 68.99 0.76 -28.47
CA ALA A 50 68.58 -0.60 -28.84
C ALA A 50 67.36 -0.68 -29.78
N ALA A 51 66.74 0.45 -30.16
CA ALA A 51 65.47 0.47 -30.89
C ALA A 51 65.57 0.71 -32.41
N LEU A 52 66.77 0.61 -33.02
CA LEU A 52 66.97 1.00 -34.42
C LEU A 52 66.98 -0.15 -35.46
N PHE A 53 66.63 -1.38 -35.09
CA PHE A 53 66.57 -2.50 -36.06
C PHE A 53 65.38 -3.47 -35.86
N ALA A 54 64.21 -2.98 -35.46
CA ALA A 54 62.98 -3.78 -35.56
C ALA A 54 62.24 -3.44 -36.87
N SER A 55 62.25 -4.37 -37.81
CA SER A 55 61.56 -4.28 -39.10
C SER A 55 60.05 -3.99 -38.93
N PRO A 56 59.40 -3.21 -39.84
CA PRO A 56 57.98 -2.85 -39.75
C PRO A 56 57.01 -4.03 -39.65
N ALA A 57 57.44 -5.24 -40.04
CA ALA A 57 56.65 -6.47 -39.97
C ALA A 57 56.45 -7.00 -38.53
N ALA A 58 57.34 -6.65 -37.58
CA ALA A 58 57.22 -7.12 -36.19
C ALA A 58 56.26 -6.25 -35.34
N LEU A 59 55.99 -5.00 -35.75
CA LEU A 59 55.02 -4.15 -35.08
C LEU A 59 53.56 -4.43 -35.48
N SER A 60 53.32 -5.09 -36.63
CA SER A 60 51.97 -5.52 -37.03
C SER A 60 51.52 -6.84 -36.40
N ALA A 61 52.44 -7.63 -35.81
CA ALA A 61 52.09 -8.88 -35.12
C ALA A 61 51.75 -8.69 -33.64
N ALA A 62 52.13 -7.56 -33.02
CA ALA A 62 51.81 -7.23 -31.63
C ALA A 62 50.52 -6.39 -31.46
N TYR A 63 49.88 -5.98 -32.57
CA TYR A 63 48.60 -5.26 -32.59
C TYR A 63 47.45 -6.06 -33.22
N ALA A 64 47.68 -7.33 -33.56
CA ALA A 64 46.70 -8.18 -34.26
C ALA A 64 46.11 -9.30 -33.38
N GLN A 65 46.21 -9.20 -32.04
CA GLN A 65 45.58 -10.17 -31.13
C GLN A 65 44.74 -9.59 -29.97
N ASP A 66 44.47 -8.29 -29.94
CA ASP A 66 43.46 -7.71 -29.05
C ASP A 66 42.54 -6.78 -29.84
N GLY A 67 41.36 -7.26 -30.20
CA GLY A 67 40.42 -6.46 -30.99
C GLY A 67 39.22 -7.18 -31.60
N ALA A 68 38.91 -8.41 -31.19
CA ALA A 68 37.51 -8.83 -31.24
C ALA A 68 36.81 -8.09 -30.09
N THR A 69 36.00 -7.08 -30.38
CA THR A 69 35.14 -6.45 -29.38
C THR A 69 34.34 -7.54 -28.68
N ALA A 70 34.76 -7.92 -27.47
CA ALA A 70 34.07 -8.94 -26.69
C ALA A 70 32.61 -8.53 -26.55
N THR A 71 31.71 -9.36 -27.05
CA THR A 71 30.26 -9.15 -26.92
C THR A 71 29.95 -9.07 -25.42
N LYS A 72 29.62 -7.87 -24.94
CA LYS A 72 29.26 -7.63 -23.54
C LYS A 72 27.89 -8.23 -23.26
N ALA A 73 27.71 -8.81 -22.08
CA ALA A 73 26.37 -9.14 -21.61
C ALA A 73 25.70 -7.85 -21.14
N ARG A 74 24.49 -7.58 -21.61
CA ARG A 74 23.72 -6.39 -21.29
C ARG A 74 22.70 -6.73 -20.21
N VAL A 75 22.86 -6.14 -19.04
CA VAL A 75 22.03 -6.42 -17.87
C VAL A 75 21.40 -5.11 -17.41
N ALA A 76 20.11 -5.12 -17.09
CA ALA A 76 19.41 -3.97 -16.53
C ALA A 76 19.08 -4.19 -15.05
N THR A 77 18.83 -3.10 -14.32
CA THR A 77 18.36 -3.14 -12.94
C THR A 77 16.89 -2.78 -12.86
N ILE A 78 16.22 -3.31 -11.84
CA ILE A 78 14.89 -2.89 -11.37
C ILE A 78 15.02 -2.73 -9.85
N GLU A 79 14.91 -1.51 -9.34
CA GLU A 79 14.93 -1.25 -7.90
C GLU A 79 13.52 -1.25 -7.32
N LEU A 80 13.30 -2.05 -6.27
CA LEU A 80 12.04 -2.09 -5.54
C LEU A 80 12.24 -1.39 -4.19
N GLU A 81 11.46 -0.34 -3.95
CA GLU A 81 11.47 0.49 -2.74
C GLU A 81 10.05 0.79 -2.27
N GLY A 82 9.88 0.88 -0.95
CA GLY A 82 8.60 1.22 -0.31
C GLY A 82 7.41 0.31 -0.68
N ALA A 83 6.20 0.82 -0.48
CA ALA A 83 4.98 0.07 -0.77
C ALA A 83 4.60 0.15 -2.26
N LEU A 84 4.56 -1.00 -2.95
CA LEU A 84 4.03 -1.09 -4.31
C LEU A 84 2.51 -0.95 -4.28
N LYS A 85 1.98 0.16 -4.79
CA LYS A 85 0.54 0.39 -4.85
C LYS A 85 -0.04 -0.10 -6.17
N ASP A 86 -1.33 -0.46 -6.17
CA ASP A 86 -2.05 -0.84 -7.40
C ASP A 86 -2.43 0.38 -8.26
N ARG A 87 -2.46 1.57 -7.68
CA ARG A 87 -2.82 2.83 -8.36
C ARG A 87 -1.74 3.89 -8.12
N PRO A 88 -1.43 4.73 -9.12
CA PRO A 88 -0.59 5.90 -8.92
C PRO A 88 -1.18 6.83 -7.82
N SER A 89 -0.31 7.56 -7.13
CA SER A 89 -0.75 8.53 -6.13
C SER A 89 -1.54 9.68 -6.79
N GLU A 90 -2.46 10.31 -6.05
CA GLU A 90 -3.22 11.48 -6.55
C GLU A 90 -2.26 12.61 -6.99
N THR A 91 -1.20 12.86 -6.22
CA THR A 91 -0.12 13.77 -6.60
C THR A 91 0.57 13.33 -7.88
N GLY A 92 0.86 12.03 -8.03
CA GLY A 92 1.42 11.47 -9.25
C GLY A 92 0.56 11.69 -10.48
N MET A 93 -0.75 11.51 -10.36
CA MET A 93 -1.71 11.75 -11.46
C MET A 93 -1.90 13.24 -11.77
N ILE A 94 -1.86 14.13 -10.78
CA ILE A 94 -2.03 15.59 -10.98
C ILE A 94 -0.78 16.22 -11.60
N PHE A 95 0.40 15.78 -11.16
CA PHE A 95 1.68 16.38 -11.52
C PHE A 95 2.46 15.59 -12.58
N GLY A 96 1.94 14.44 -13.02
CA GLY A 96 2.56 13.57 -14.02
C GLY A 96 3.82 12.85 -13.52
N LYS A 97 4.07 12.83 -12.20
CA LYS A 97 5.23 12.19 -11.58
C LYS A 97 4.88 11.62 -10.21
N SER A 98 4.89 10.30 -10.09
CA SER A 98 4.71 9.60 -8.82
C SER A 98 6.06 9.39 -8.15
N ASP A 99 6.15 9.64 -6.84
CA ASP A 99 7.36 9.34 -6.05
C ASP A 99 7.54 7.82 -5.85
N THR A 100 6.54 7.01 -6.23
CA THR A 100 6.53 5.55 -6.10
C THR A 100 5.95 4.88 -7.34
N HIS A 101 6.63 3.85 -7.84
CA HIS A 101 6.14 3.00 -8.92
C HIS A 101 4.99 2.10 -8.46
N THR A 102 4.03 1.83 -9.34
CA THR A 102 2.95 0.88 -9.09
C THR A 102 3.42 -0.55 -9.33
N LEU A 103 2.67 -1.54 -8.81
CA LEU A 103 2.92 -2.94 -9.14
C LEU A 103 2.87 -3.18 -10.66
N GLN A 104 1.95 -2.50 -11.36
CA GLN A 104 1.79 -2.63 -12.80
C GLN A 104 3.04 -2.10 -13.54
N ASP A 105 3.58 -0.95 -13.14
CA ASP A 105 4.81 -0.39 -13.74
C ASP A 105 5.98 -1.39 -13.65
N VAL A 106 6.12 -2.06 -12.50
CA VAL A 106 7.16 -3.09 -12.28
C VAL A 106 6.93 -4.31 -13.16
N VAL A 107 5.70 -4.82 -13.23
CA VAL A 107 5.36 -5.98 -14.07
C VAL A 107 5.62 -5.67 -15.56
N GLU A 108 5.20 -4.49 -16.02
CA GLU A 108 5.43 -4.04 -17.40
C GLU A 108 6.92 -3.86 -17.70
N ALA A 109 7.70 -3.27 -16.79
CA ALA A 109 9.15 -3.14 -16.93
C ALA A 109 9.85 -4.50 -17.02
N ILE A 110 9.45 -5.49 -16.21
CA ILE A 110 9.96 -6.86 -16.29
C ILE A 110 9.63 -7.45 -17.67
N LYS A 111 8.37 -7.37 -18.12
CA LYS A 111 7.94 -7.95 -19.41
C LYS A 111 8.63 -7.30 -20.61
N ALA A 112 8.76 -5.96 -20.60
CA ALA A 112 9.48 -5.21 -21.61
C ALA A 112 10.96 -5.64 -21.70
N ALA A 113 11.60 -5.95 -20.57
CA ALA A 113 12.96 -6.52 -20.58
C ALA A 113 13.03 -7.88 -21.27
N GLY A 114 11.95 -8.66 -21.20
CA GLY A 114 11.76 -9.91 -21.93
C GLY A 114 11.78 -9.75 -23.45
N ASP A 115 11.19 -8.66 -23.94
CA ASP A 115 11.04 -8.39 -25.38
C ASP A 115 12.20 -7.58 -25.97
N ASP A 116 13.04 -6.95 -25.13
CA ASP A 116 14.26 -6.26 -25.58
C ASP A 116 15.34 -7.27 -26.01
N GLY A 117 15.46 -7.49 -27.32
CA GLY A 117 16.48 -8.36 -27.93
C GLY A 117 17.94 -7.97 -27.62
N ASN A 118 18.18 -6.78 -27.06
CA ASN A 118 19.52 -6.35 -26.63
C ASN A 118 19.83 -6.63 -25.16
N LEU A 119 18.87 -7.10 -24.35
CA LEU A 119 19.12 -7.47 -22.95
C LEU A 119 19.36 -8.97 -22.82
N ASP A 120 20.39 -9.35 -22.07
CA ASP A 120 20.67 -10.75 -21.71
C ASP A 120 19.99 -11.14 -20.39
N GLY A 121 19.67 -10.17 -19.52
CA GLY A 121 19.00 -10.41 -18.26
C GLY A 121 18.75 -9.16 -17.42
N ILE A 122 18.18 -9.36 -16.24
CA ILE A 122 17.89 -8.29 -15.26
C ILE A 122 18.37 -8.68 -13.86
N VAL A 123 18.63 -7.66 -13.04
CA VAL A 123 18.76 -7.75 -11.59
C VAL A 123 17.59 -7.01 -10.96
N ILE A 124 16.79 -7.73 -10.17
CA ILE A 124 15.78 -7.13 -9.30
C ILE A 124 16.45 -6.89 -7.95
N GLN A 125 16.60 -5.63 -7.59
CA GLN A 125 17.19 -5.21 -6.32
C GLN A 125 16.06 -4.83 -5.35
N VAL A 126 15.84 -5.67 -4.35
CA VAL A 126 14.89 -5.40 -3.26
C VAL A 126 15.62 -4.62 -2.18
N ARG A 127 15.15 -3.41 -1.90
CA ARG A 127 15.70 -2.54 -0.85
C ARG A 127 14.77 -2.61 0.36
N ASP A 128 13.99 -1.57 0.60
CA ASP A 128 13.00 -1.50 1.68
C ASP A 128 11.56 -1.79 1.19
N ALA A 129 11.41 -2.55 0.11
CA ALA A 129 10.11 -2.80 -0.49
C ALA A 129 9.17 -3.57 0.47
N GLU A 130 7.95 -3.07 0.61
CA GLU A 130 6.88 -3.73 1.36
C GLU A 130 6.03 -4.57 0.39
N LEU A 131 6.35 -5.86 0.27
CA LEU A 131 5.68 -6.77 -0.67
C LEU A 131 4.67 -7.70 0.01
N GLY A 132 3.47 -7.79 -0.58
CA GLY A 132 2.48 -8.81 -0.26
C GLY A 132 2.64 -10.09 -1.08
N ALA A 133 2.12 -11.23 -0.59
CA ALA A 133 2.21 -12.52 -1.28
C ALA A 133 1.57 -12.50 -2.69
N THR A 134 0.43 -11.82 -2.86
CA THR A 134 -0.25 -11.68 -4.16
C THR A 134 0.56 -10.84 -5.14
N GLN A 135 1.24 -9.80 -4.66
CA GLN A 135 2.13 -8.97 -5.48
C GLN A 135 3.35 -9.79 -5.93
N VAL A 136 3.94 -10.56 -5.02
CA VAL A 136 5.01 -11.53 -5.35
C VAL A 136 4.54 -12.55 -6.38
N GLU A 137 3.29 -13.00 -6.33
CA GLU A 137 2.73 -13.92 -7.33
C GLU A 137 2.65 -13.26 -8.73
N GLU A 138 2.24 -12.00 -8.82
CA GLU A 138 2.22 -11.23 -10.09
C GLU A 138 3.64 -10.99 -10.63
N LEU A 139 4.57 -10.56 -9.78
CA LEU A 139 5.99 -10.39 -10.15
C LEU A 139 6.62 -11.72 -10.58
N SER A 140 6.35 -12.79 -9.85
CA SER A 140 6.84 -14.13 -10.16
C SER A 140 6.31 -14.65 -11.50
N ALA A 141 5.08 -14.29 -11.89
CA ALA A 141 4.54 -14.64 -13.20
C ALA A 141 5.32 -13.94 -14.32
N ALA A 142 5.57 -12.63 -14.19
CA ALA A 142 6.36 -11.85 -15.14
C ALA A 142 7.80 -12.37 -15.25
N ILE A 143 8.44 -12.68 -14.11
CA ILE A 143 9.79 -13.26 -14.06
C ILE A 143 9.84 -14.59 -14.82
N ARG A 144 8.89 -15.50 -14.58
CA ARG A 144 8.85 -16.78 -15.28
C ARG A 144 8.64 -16.62 -16.79
N GLU A 145 7.84 -15.63 -17.19
CA GLU A 145 7.62 -15.32 -18.62
C GLU A 145 8.94 -14.96 -19.31
N ILE A 146 9.71 -14.01 -18.76
CA ILE A 146 10.96 -13.57 -19.40
C ILE A 146 12.07 -14.62 -19.34
N ARG A 147 12.10 -15.44 -18.28
CA ARG A 147 12.97 -16.62 -18.22
C ARG A 147 12.63 -17.62 -19.32
N GLY A 148 11.35 -17.80 -19.63
CA GLY A 148 10.88 -18.57 -20.78
C GLY A 148 11.36 -18.01 -22.13
N LYS A 149 11.58 -16.70 -22.22
CA LYS A 149 12.19 -16.01 -23.38
C LYS A 149 13.73 -16.05 -23.37
N GLY A 150 14.34 -16.74 -22.41
CA GLY A 150 15.80 -16.93 -22.30
C GLY A 150 16.54 -15.80 -21.58
N LYS A 151 15.84 -14.86 -20.94
CA LYS A 151 16.47 -13.84 -20.08
C LYS A 151 16.88 -14.46 -18.76
N LYS A 152 18.03 -14.06 -18.23
CA LYS A 152 18.46 -14.39 -16.88
C LYS A 152 17.90 -13.40 -15.87
N VAL A 153 17.42 -13.88 -14.73
CA VAL A 153 16.87 -13.02 -13.66
C VAL A 153 17.57 -13.30 -12.34
N HIS A 154 18.17 -12.26 -11.78
CA HIS A 154 18.88 -12.28 -10.51
C HIS A 154 18.09 -11.48 -9.47
N LEU A 155 17.89 -12.01 -8.28
CA LEU A 155 17.35 -11.27 -7.13
C LEU A 155 18.50 -10.86 -6.23
N PHE A 156 18.59 -9.58 -5.88
CA PHE A 156 19.54 -9.07 -4.90
C PHE A 156 18.78 -8.38 -3.77
N ALA A 157 19.10 -8.71 -2.51
CA ALA A 157 18.54 -8.02 -1.35
C ALA A 157 19.54 -7.97 -0.19
N ASP A 158 19.41 -6.95 0.66
CA ASP A 158 20.20 -6.77 1.88
C ASP A 158 19.57 -7.42 3.12
N ALA A 159 18.33 -7.87 3.02
CA ALA A 159 17.65 -8.75 3.96
C ALA A 159 16.67 -9.66 3.20
N TYR A 160 16.42 -10.85 3.73
CA TYR A 160 15.45 -11.78 3.16
C TYR A 160 14.42 -12.19 4.21
N GLY A 161 13.16 -11.88 3.94
CA GLY A 161 11.99 -12.42 4.63
C GLY A 161 11.33 -13.54 3.82
N THR A 162 10.14 -13.94 4.26
CA THR A 162 9.37 -15.01 3.60
C THR A 162 8.95 -14.63 2.18
N VAL A 163 8.57 -13.37 1.95
CA VAL A 163 8.06 -12.91 0.64
C VAL A 163 9.20 -12.69 -0.37
N GLU A 164 10.38 -12.24 0.09
CA GLU A 164 11.58 -12.11 -0.75
C GLU A 164 12.10 -13.50 -1.17
N LEU A 165 12.11 -14.48 -0.27
CA LEU A 165 12.46 -15.87 -0.60
C LEU A 165 11.44 -16.51 -1.56
N MET A 166 10.16 -16.19 -1.39
CA MET A 166 9.10 -16.59 -2.31
C MET A 166 9.31 -15.99 -3.70
N LEU A 167 9.68 -14.71 -3.81
CA LEU A 167 10.03 -14.05 -5.07
C LEU A 167 11.29 -14.66 -5.70
N GLY A 168 12.33 -14.89 -4.89
CA GLY A 168 13.59 -15.49 -5.33
C GLY A 168 13.42 -16.89 -5.91
N SER A 169 12.36 -17.61 -5.51
CA SER A 169 11.99 -18.91 -6.08
C SER A 169 11.51 -18.83 -7.54
N ALA A 170 11.22 -17.63 -8.06
CA ALA A 170 10.96 -17.43 -9.47
C ALA A 170 12.22 -17.07 -10.28
N CYS A 171 13.32 -16.68 -9.63
CA CYS A 171 14.56 -16.20 -10.26
C CYS A 171 15.50 -17.35 -10.67
N ASP A 172 16.53 -17.03 -11.45
CA ASP A 172 17.64 -17.96 -11.74
C ASP A 172 18.68 -17.97 -10.62
N GLU A 173 18.91 -16.84 -9.96
CA GLU A 173 19.84 -16.70 -8.84
C GLU A 173 19.27 -15.77 -7.75
N VAL A 174 19.42 -16.18 -6.50
CA VAL A 174 19.12 -15.40 -5.30
C VAL A 174 20.42 -15.01 -4.61
N ILE A 175 20.69 -13.71 -4.58
CA ILE A 175 21.94 -13.11 -4.12
C ILE A 175 21.67 -12.31 -2.85
N ALA A 176 22.38 -12.63 -1.79
CA ALA A 176 22.33 -11.91 -0.52
C ALA A 176 23.54 -11.00 -0.34
N GLN A 177 23.30 -9.81 0.19
CA GLN A 177 24.37 -8.96 0.71
C GLN A 177 25.15 -9.72 1.79
N THR A 178 26.47 -9.48 1.86
CA THR A 178 27.29 -10.08 2.93
C THR A 178 26.81 -9.60 4.30
N GLY A 179 26.39 -10.55 5.15
CA GLY A 179 25.83 -10.25 6.48
C GLY A 179 24.32 -9.94 6.46
N ALA A 180 23.63 -10.14 5.34
CA ALA A 180 22.18 -10.01 5.25
C ALA A 180 21.49 -10.97 6.23
N PRO A 181 20.53 -10.49 7.05
CA PRO A 181 19.71 -11.36 7.86
C PRO A 181 18.70 -12.10 6.98
N VAL A 182 18.47 -13.36 7.29
CA VAL A 182 17.48 -14.21 6.61
C VAL A 182 16.50 -14.76 7.64
N SER A 183 15.22 -14.52 7.42
CA SER A 183 14.15 -14.92 8.34
C SER A 183 12.96 -15.53 7.61
N MET A 184 12.68 -16.79 7.92
CA MET A 184 11.52 -17.52 7.43
C MET A 184 10.95 -18.41 8.53
N PRO A 185 10.37 -17.83 9.60
CA PRO A 185 9.86 -18.58 10.75
C PRO A 185 8.57 -19.37 10.46
N GLY A 186 7.98 -19.23 9.27
CA GLY A 186 6.69 -19.80 8.91
C GLY A 186 5.54 -18.80 9.02
N LEU A 187 4.30 -19.31 9.04
CA LEU A 187 3.09 -18.49 9.13
C LEU A 187 2.53 -18.54 10.55
N TYR A 188 2.30 -17.37 11.13
CA TYR A 188 1.65 -17.21 12.43
C TYR A 188 0.57 -16.14 12.34
N MET A 189 -0.56 -16.39 12.99
CA MET A 189 -1.64 -15.43 13.13
C MET A 189 -2.18 -15.55 14.55
N GLU A 190 -2.50 -14.40 15.16
CA GLU A 190 -3.19 -14.34 16.43
C GLU A 190 -4.41 -13.44 16.35
N GLU A 191 -5.44 -13.79 17.11
CA GLU A 191 -6.67 -13.03 17.20
C GLU A 191 -6.89 -12.60 18.64
N MET A 192 -7.15 -11.31 18.83
CA MET A 192 -7.50 -10.78 20.15
C MET A 192 -9.01 -10.83 20.35
N PHE A 193 -9.45 -11.44 21.44
CA PHE A 193 -10.86 -11.48 21.85
C PHE A 193 -11.08 -10.54 23.04
N LEU A 194 -11.85 -9.49 22.80
CA LEU A 194 -12.00 -8.33 23.68
C LEU A 194 -13.31 -8.31 24.45
N ALA A 195 -14.18 -9.32 24.34
CA ALA A 195 -15.48 -9.28 25.01
C ALA A 195 -15.37 -9.05 26.53
N ASP A 196 -14.42 -9.70 27.20
CA ASP A 196 -14.20 -9.53 28.64
C ASP A 196 -13.62 -8.14 28.97
N THR A 197 -12.73 -7.60 28.13
CA THR A 197 -12.21 -6.23 28.24
C THR A 197 -13.30 -5.19 28.05
N LEU A 198 -14.18 -5.38 27.06
CA LEU A 198 -15.32 -4.52 26.82
C LEU A 198 -16.29 -4.57 28.00
N ALA A 199 -16.63 -5.76 28.49
CA ALA A 199 -17.47 -5.93 29.68
C ALA A 199 -16.87 -5.24 30.91
N TRP A 200 -15.56 -5.40 31.14
CA TRP A 200 -14.84 -4.68 32.20
C TRP A 200 -14.96 -3.16 32.07
N ALA A 201 -14.91 -2.62 30.85
CA ALA A 201 -15.11 -1.20 30.58
C ALA A 201 -16.58 -0.75 30.75
N GLY A 202 -17.54 -1.67 30.89
CA GLY A 202 -18.98 -1.37 30.90
C GLY A 202 -19.57 -1.22 29.50
N LEU A 203 -18.93 -1.83 28.51
CA LEU A 203 -19.35 -1.90 27.12
C LEU A 203 -19.87 -3.30 26.81
N LYS A 204 -20.90 -3.41 25.96
CA LYS A 204 -21.40 -4.70 25.48
C LYS A 204 -21.60 -4.67 23.98
N ALA A 205 -20.91 -5.56 23.28
CA ALA A 205 -21.07 -5.77 21.85
C ALA A 205 -22.39 -6.50 21.58
N ASP A 206 -23.34 -5.83 20.94
CA ASP A 206 -24.64 -6.37 20.57
C ASP A 206 -24.73 -6.48 19.05
N TYR A 207 -24.23 -7.62 18.56
CA TYR A 207 -24.17 -7.93 17.14
C TYR A 207 -25.09 -9.10 16.79
N VAL A 208 -25.59 -9.04 15.56
CA VAL A 208 -26.24 -10.13 14.86
C VAL A 208 -25.36 -10.50 13.68
N GLN A 209 -25.30 -11.79 13.38
CA GLN A 209 -24.67 -12.32 12.18
C GLN A 209 -25.62 -13.29 11.48
N VAL A 210 -25.58 -13.28 10.15
CA VAL A 210 -26.24 -14.22 9.24
C VAL A 210 -25.13 -14.84 8.40
N GLY A 211 -24.90 -16.14 8.62
CA GLY A 211 -23.69 -16.84 8.22
C GLY A 211 -23.01 -17.50 9.40
N ASP A 212 -23.02 -18.84 9.46
CA ASP A 212 -22.40 -19.60 10.56
C ASP A 212 -20.90 -19.34 10.75
N TYR A 213 -20.19 -19.04 9.65
CA TYR A 213 -18.74 -18.78 9.61
C TYR A 213 -18.43 -17.28 9.54
N LYS A 214 -19.44 -16.41 9.64
CA LYS A 214 -19.27 -14.96 9.58
C LYS A 214 -18.74 -14.42 10.90
N GLY A 215 -17.43 -14.49 11.11
CA GLY A 215 -16.80 -14.18 12.40
C GLY A 215 -16.32 -12.75 12.61
N ALA A 216 -16.59 -11.80 11.72
CA ALA A 216 -16.07 -10.43 11.83
C ALA A 216 -16.50 -9.66 13.09
N SER A 217 -17.52 -10.12 13.82
CA SER A 217 -17.89 -9.57 15.14
C SER A 217 -17.32 -10.36 16.33
N GLU A 218 -16.73 -11.54 16.13
CA GLU A 218 -16.38 -12.46 17.22
C GLU A 218 -15.34 -11.89 18.16
N GLN A 219 -14.31 -11.21 17.63
CA GLN A 219 -13.27 -10.56 18.43
C GLN A 219 -13.83 -9.51 19.42
N MET A 220 -15.03 -8.95 19.17
CA MET A 220 -15.69 -8.05 20.12
C MET A 220 -16.81 -8.73 20.91
N ALA A 221 -17.51 -9.70 20.31
CA ALA A 221 -18.71 -10.30 20.87
C ALA A 221 -18.46 -11.55 21.72
N ARG A 222 -17.26 -12.15 21.62
CA ARG A 222 -16.87 -13.40 22.29
C ARG A 222 -15.52 -13.25 22.96
N ASN A 223 -15.21 -14.15 23.89
CA ASN A 223 -13.91 -14.26 24.56
C ASN A 223 -13.01 -15.34 23.94
N SER A 224 -13.52 -16.08 22.95
CA SER A 224 -12.85 -17.16 22.23
C SER A 224 -13.56 -17.42 20.90
N PRO A 225 -12.86 -17.96 19.89
CA PRO A 225 -13.46 -18.24 18.59
C PRO A 225 -14.58 -19.27 18.70
N SER A 226 -15.61 -19.13 17.88
CA SER A 226 -16.59 -20.20 17.67
C SER A 226 -15.95 -21.38 16.92
N PRO A 227 -16.49 -22.61 17.04
CA PRO A 227 -15.98 -23.75 16.27
C PRO A 227 -15.97 -23.51 14.75
N GLN A 228 -16.97 -22.80 14.24
CA GLN A 228 -17.09 -22.46 12.82
C GLN A 228 -16.05 -21.42 12.41
N TRP A 229 -15.79 -20.42 13.24
CA TRP A 229 -14.74 -19.44 12.98
C TRP A 229 -13.35 -20.08 13.02
N SER A 230 -13.05 -20.92 14.02
CA SER A 230 -11.82 -21.71 14.06
C SER A 230 -11.63 -22.53 12.79
N GLN A 231 -12.66 -23.29 12.38
CA GLN A 231 -12.57 -24.07 11.13
C GLN A 231 -12.31 -23.19 9.89
N ASN A 232 -12.92 -22.00 9.83
CA ASN A 232 -12.73 -21.07 8.72
C ASN A 232 -11.29 -20.57 8.64
N ILE A 233 -10.77 -20.11 9.77
CA ILE A 233 -9.45 -19.49 9.88
C ILE A 233 -8.35 -20.54 9.74
N ASP A 234 -8.47 -21.70 10.38
CA ASP A 234 -7.50 -22.80 10.27
C ASP A 234 -7.37 -23.24 8.80
N GLY A 235 -8.49 -23.44 8.11
CA GLY A 235 -8.47 -23.82 6.69
C GLY A 235 -7.92 -22.72 5.76
N LEU A 236 -8.14 -21.45 6.11
CA LEU A 236 -7.56 -20.32 5.39
C LEU A 236 -6.03 -20.29 5.59
N LEU A 237 -5.55 -20.43 6.83
CA LEU A 237 -4.12 -20.45 7.16
C LEU A 237 -3.41 -21.64 6.50
N ASP A 238 -4.01 -22.83 6.52
CA ASP A 238 -3.46 -24.01 5.83
C ASP A 238 -3.24 -23.73 4.33
N SER A 239 -4.22 -23.07 3.69
CA SER A 239 -4.15 -22.75 2.27
C SER A 239 -3.14 -21.64 1.98
N MET A 240 -3.09 -20.60 2.80
CA MET A 240 -2.08 -19.53 2.70
C MET A 240 -0.66 -20.08 2.90
N TYR A 241 -0.46 -20.95 3.88
CA TYR A 241 0.82 -21.60 4.14
C TYR A 241 1.25 -22.47 2.96
N ALA A 242 0.32 -23.23 2.36
CA ALA A 242 0.60 -23.99 1.14
C ALA A 242 0.98 -23.09 -0.04
N ASN A 243 0.34 -21.93 -0.20
CA ASN A 243 0.65 -20.98 -1.27
C ASN A 243 2.01 -20.29 -1.10
N ILE A 244 2.47 -20.08 0.14
CA ILE A 244 3.83 -19.62 0.44
C ILE A 244 4.86 -20.72 0.13
N ARG A 245 4.60 -21.97 0.58
CA ARG A 245 5.54 -23.09 0.41
C ARG A 245 5.70 -23.55 -1.02
N GLY A 246 4.60 -23.64 -1.77
CA GLY A 246 4.56 -24.25 -3.09
C GLY A 246 5.59 -23.66 -4.08
N PRO A 247 5.69 -22.32 -4.22
CA PRO A 247 6.72 -21.67 -5.01
C PRO A 247 8.14 -22.04 -4.59
N MET A 248 8.45 -22.08 -3.28
CA MET A 248 9.78 -22.43 -2.79
C MET A 248 10.13 -23.89 -3.04
N LEU A 249 9.22 -24.82 -2.75
CA LEU A 249 9.41 -26.25 -3.01
C LEU A 249 9.74 -26.50 -4.49
N ARG A 250 8.99 -25.86 -5.41
CA ARG A 250 9.20 -26.03 -6.86
C ARG A 250 10.42 -25.26 -7.37
N GLY A 251 10.55 -24.00 -7.00
CA GLY A 251 11.57 -23.09 -7.53
C GLY A 251 12.98 -23.38 -7.02
N ARG A 252 13.08 -23.98 -5.82
CA ARG A 252 14.35 -24.32 -5.17
C ARG A 252 14.60 -25.83 -5.11
N GLU A 253 13.73 -26.63 -5.73
CA GLU A 253 13.78 -28.09 -5.77
C GLU A 253 13.92 -28.74 -4.38
N LEU A 254 13.16 -28.21 -3.41
CA LEU A 254 13.16 -28.67 -2.03
C LEU A 254 12.07 -29.70 -1.78
N THR A 255 12.37 -30.67 -0.91
CA THR A 255 11.36 -31.52 -0.27
C THR A 255 10.71 -30.79 0.91
N ASP A 256 9.51 -31.20 1.31
CA ASP A 256 8.85 -30.65 2.50
C ASP A 256 9.77 -30.67 3.74
N ARG A 257 10.46 -31.80 3.97
CA ARG A 257 11.38 -31.94 5.09
C ARG A 257 12.53 -30.93 5.06
N GLN A 258 13.05 -30.60 3.88
CA GLN A 258 14.12 -29.60 3.75
C GLN A 258 13.60 -28.21 4.02
N LEU A 259 12.40 -27.88 3.51
CA LEU A 259 11.80 -26.57 3.76
C LEU A 259 11.39 -26.40 5.23
N ASP A 260 10.88 -27.46 5.87
CA ASP A 260 10.57 -27.46 7.31
C ASP A 260 11.86 -27.28 8.13
N GLY A 261 12.92 -28.03 7.81
CA GLY A 261 14.22 -27.86 8.46
C GLY A 261 14.83 -26.46 8.25
N ALA A 262 14.58 -25.83 7.09
CA ALA A 262 14.96 -24.44 6.87
C ALA A 262 14.18 -23.48 7.78
N MET A 263 12.88 -23.70 8.03
CA MET A 263 12.12 -22.86 8.96
C MET A 263 12.57 -23.01 10.42
N GLU A 264 13.11 -24.18 10.78
CA GLU A 264 13.68 -24.41 12.12
C GLU A 264 14.99 -23.64 12.34
N THR A 265 15.76 -23.36 11.29
CA THR A 265 17.08 -22.71 11.40
C THR A 265 17.09 -21.25 10.96
N LEU A 266 16.25 -20.86 10.00
CA LEU A 266 16.24 -19.52 9.41
C LEU A 266 15.42 -18.50 10.22
N TRP A 267 15.91 -18.16 11.40
CA TRP A 267 15.40 -17.05 12.21
C TRP A 267 16.53 -16.10 12.58
N MET A 268 16.54 -14.91 11.97
CA MET A 268 17.69 -13.99 12.03
C MET A 268 19.01 -14.69 11.67
N ALA A 269 18.90 -15.67 10.78
CA ALA A 269 20.01 -16.49 10.33
C ALA A 269 20.94 -15.69 9.43
N ASP A 270 22.20 -16.12 9.35
CA ASP A 270 23.12 -15.52 8.40
C ASP A 270 22.94 -16.10 6.99
N SER A 271 23.50 -15.37 6.02
CA SER A 271 23.45 -15.75 4.60
C SER A 271 24.15 -17.10 4.29
N ALA A 272 24.99 -17.65 5.17
CA ALA A 272 25.60 -18.97 4.98
C ALA A 272 24.63 -20.09 5.37
N GLU A 273 23.90 -19.94 6.48
CA GLU A 273 22.83 -20.87 6.89
C GLU A 273 21.72 -20.93 5.82
N ALA A 274 21.34 -19.77 5.26
CA ALA A 274 20.35 -19.69 4.18
C ALA A 274 20.83 -20.35 2.87
N LYS A 275 22.14 -20.31 2.61
CA LYS A 275 22.76 -21.02 1.48
C LYS A 275 22.78 -22.53 1.70
N GLU A 276 23.05 -23.00 2.92
CA GLU A 276 22.93 -24.42 3.28
C GLU A 276 21.49 -24.94 3.13
N ALA A 277 20.51 -24.11 3.50
CA ALA A 277 19.09 -24.35 3.30
C ALA A 277 18.65 -24.28 1.82
N LYS A 278 19.55 -23.88 0.90
CA LYS A 278 19.33 -23.71 -0.55
C LYS A 278 18.26 -22.68 -0.93
N LEU A 279 17.92 -21.77 -0.02
CA LEU A 279 17.00 -20.66 -0.30
C LEU A 279 17.74 -19.44 -0.85
N ILE A 280 19.06 -19.38 -0.68
CA ILE A 280 19.97 -18.39 -1.26
C ILE A 280 21.07 -19.11 -2.04
N ASP A 281 21.48 -18.55 -3.17
CA ASP A 281 22.51 -19.12 -4.05
C ASP A 281 23.89 -18.55 -3.73
N SER A 282 23.96 -17.22 -3.59
CA SER A 282 25.21 -16.47 -3.53
C SER A 282 25.19 -15.40 -2.45
N VAL A 283 26.35 -15.15 -1.85
CA VAL A 283 26.56 -14.11 -0.85
C VAL A 283 27.61 -13.15 -1.39
N ILE A 284 27.17 -12.00 -1.87
CA ILE A 284 27.97 -11.05 -2.65
C ILE A 284 27.72 -9.65 -2.09
N ASP A 285 28.78 -8.90 -1.81
CA ASP A 285 28.67 -7.48 -1.48
C ASP A 285 28.29 -6.68 -2.75
N LEU A 286 27.37 -5.71 -2.64
CA LEU A 286 26.84 -4.96 -3.80
C LEU A 286 27.93 -4.42 -4.75
N PRO A 287 29.06 -3.84 -4.29
CA PRO A 287 30.15 -3.40 -5.18
C PRO A 287 30.81 -4.54 -5.98
N GLN A 288 30.71 -5.79 -5.51
CA GLN A 288 31.24 -6.98 -6.17
C GLN A 288 30.25 -7.64 -7.13
N LEU A 289 28.98 -7.21 -7.15
CA LEU A 289 27.93 -7.77 -7.99
C LEU A 289 28.31 -7.77 -9.49
N THR A 290 28.91 -6.69 -9.99
CA THR A 290 29.35 -6.63 -11.40
C THR A 290 30.40 -7.69 -11.73
N ALA A 291 31.31 -7.98 -10.80
CA ALA A 291 32.35 -8.99 -10.98
C ALA A 291 31.78 -10.41 -10.91
N HIS A 292 30.81 -10.63 -10.01
CA HIS A 292 30.04 -11.87 -9.91
C HIS A 292 29.30 -12.16 -11.23
N LEU A 293 28.48 -11.22 -11.70
CA LEU A 293 27.73 -11.37 -12.94
C LEU A 293 28.65 -11.55 -14.16
N LYS A 294 29.82 -10.88 -14.21
CA LYS A 294 30.80 -11.13 -15.28
C LYS A 294 31.19 -12.60 -15.37
N THR A 295 31.30 -13.27 -14.23
CA THR A 295 31.64 -14.70 -14.15
C THR A 295 30.45 -15.54 -14.59
N GLU A 296 29.25 -15.24 -14.09
CA GLU A 296 28.01 -15.97 -14.42
C GLU A 296 27.66 -15.92 -15.91
N TYR A 297 27.79 -14.75 -16.54
CA TYR A 297 27.54 -14.59 -17.98
C TYR A 297 28.74 -14.95 -18.86
N ASN A 298 29.92 -15.23 -18.26
CA ASN A 298 31.20 -15.44 -18.93
C ASN A 298 31.53 -14.32 -19.95
N LYS A 299 31.13 -13.08 -19.64
CA LYS A 299 31.24 -11.89 -20.51
C LYS A 299 31.35 -10.63 -19.65
N PRO A 300 32.03 -9.56 -20.10
CA PRO A 300 31.97 -8.27 -19.42
C PRO A 300 30.53 -7.76 -19.36
N ILE A 301 30.13 -7.19 -18.22
CA ILE A 301 28.79 -6.64 -18.03
C ILE A 301 28.73 -5.20 -18.57
N SER A 302 27.66 -4.91 -19.29
CA SER A 302 27.24 -3.57 -19.68
C SER A 302 25.90 -3.29 -19.03
N TRP A 303 25.89 -2.39 -18.05
CA TRP A 303 24.65 -1.99 -17.38
C TRP A 303 23.80 -1.11 -18.30
N LYS A 304 22.51 -1.44 -18.39
CA LYS A 304 21.45 -0.49 -18.77
C LYS A 304 20.93 0.09 -17.46
N SER A 305 20.68 1.40 -17.44
CA SER A 305 20.10 2.10 -16.27
C SER A 305 18.78 1.45 -15.84
N ASP A 306 18.38 1.72 -14.60
CA ASP A 306 17.13 1.23 -14.01
C ASP A 306 15.96 1.33 -14.99
N LEU A 307 15.29 0.20 -15.23
CA LEU A 307 14.19 0.09 -16.19
C LEU A 307 12.96 0.83 -15.72
N LEU A 308 12.82 1.06 -14.42
CA LEU A 308 11.75 1.88 -13.86
C LEU A 308 12.04 3.38 -13.98
N GLY A 309 13.31 3.75 -14.14
CA GLY A 309 13.75 5.13 -14.29
C GLY A 309 13.50 6.00 -13.06
N HIS A 310 14.51 6.79 -12.69
CA HIS A 310 14.27 8.06 -12.01
C HIS A 310 14.41 9.14 -13.09
N ASP A 311 13.30 9.62 -13.65
CA ASP A 311 13.34 10.77 -14.56
C ASP A 311 13.75 12.01 -13.76
N GLU A 312 15.07 12.23 -13.63
CA GLU A 312 15.68 13.43 -13.05
C GLU A 312 15.31 14.69 -13.85
N GLU A 313 14.94 14.56 -15.13
CA GLU A 313 14.48 15.67 -15.94
C GLU A 313 12.99 15.95 -15.66
N THR A 314 12.71 17.09 -15.02
CA THR A 314 11.39 17.71 -14.74
C THR A 314 10.66 17.33 -13.45
N GLN A 315 11.33 17.27 -12.29
CA GLN A 315 10.57 17.53 -11.06
C GLN A 315 10.04 18.97 -11.14
N MET A 316 8.71 19.13 -11.16
CA MET A 316 8.12 20.45 -11.02
C MET A 316 8.44 20.91 -9.60
N ASP A 317 9.21 21.99 -9.48
CA ASP A 317 9.67 22.49 -8.19
C ASP A 317 8.47 22.91 -7.33
N MET A 318 8.05 22.03 -6.41
CA MET A 318 6.96 22.29 -5.48
C MET A 318 7.29 23.41 -4.49
N SER A 319 8.56 23.86 -4.44
CA SER A 319 8.96 25.07 -3.71
C SER A 319 8.69 26.35 -4.51
N ASN A 320 8.30 26.25 -5.79
CA ASN A 320 7.89 27.38 -6.60
C ASN A 320 6.39 27.69 -6.38
N PRO A 321 6.06 28.79 -5.68
CA PRO A 321 4.67 29.14 -5.37
C PRO A 321 3.84 29.46 -6.61
N PHE A 322 4.48 29.83 -7.73
CA PHE A 322 3.79 30.12 -8.98
C PHE A 322 3.31 28.84 -9.68
N ALA A 323 4.11 27.76 -9.67
CA ALA A 323 3.72 26.46 -10.22
C ALA A 323 2.53 25.86 -9.45
N MET A 324 2.56 25.99 -8.12
CA MET A 324 1.46 25.56 -7.24
C MET A 324 0.18 26.37 -7.48
N LEU A 325 0.28 27.69 -7.69
CA LEU A 325 -0.87 28.56 -7.97
C LEU A 325 -1.53 28.27 -9.32
N MET A 326 -0.74 27.95 -10.35
CA MET A 326 -1.27 27.53 -11.65
C MET A 326 -2.09 26.25 -11.53
N LYS A 327 -1.57 25.25 -10.81
CA LYS A 327 -2.24 23.95 -10.60
C LYS A 327 -3.51 24.04 -9.75
N LEU A 328 -3.63 25.03 -8.87
CA LEU A 328 -4.85 25.30 -8.10
C LEU A 328 -6.05 25.71 -8.97
N GLY A 329 -5.81 26.29 -10.13
CA GLY A 329 -6.87 26.71 -11.07
C GLY A 329 -7.14 25.72 -12.20
N GLU A 330 -6.35 24.65 -12.31
CA GLU A 330 -6.46 23.66 -13.38
C GLU A 330 -7.32 22.48 -12.92
N THR A 331 -8.29 22.11 -13.76
CA THR A 331 -8.91 20.78 -13.71
C THR A 331 -8.00 19.81 -14.46
N PRO A 332 -7.63 18.65 -13.88
CA PRO A 332 -6.84 17.64 -14.59
C PRO A 332 -7.56 17.26 -15.89
N ASP A 333 -6.86 17.35 -17.03
CA ASP A 333 -7.35 16.76 -18.27
C ASP A 333 -7.15 15.26 -18.18
N TYR A 334 -8.25 14.52 -18.08
CA TYR A 334 -8.27 13.08 -17.87
C TYR A 334 -9.18 12.40 -18.90
N THR A 335 -8.88 12.68 -20.17
CA THR A 335 -9.61 12.18 -21.33
C THR A 335 -8.71 11.23 -22.12
N PRO A 336 -9.20 10.03 -22.52
CA PRO A 336 -8.42 9.11 -23.35
C PRO A 336 -8.10 9.73 -24.71
N THR A 337 -6.94 9.39 -25.29
CA THR A 337 -6.54 9.89 -26.62
C THR A 337 -6.67 8.87 -27.75
N GLY A 338 -6.99 7.63 -27.41
CA GLY A 338 -7.29 6.54 -28.33
C GLY A 338 -7.97 5.37 -27.61
N PRO A 339 -8.00 4.16 -28.21
CA PRO A 339 -8.61 3.00 -27.57
C PRO A 339 -8.06 2.74 -26.18
N THR A 340 -8.93 2.65 -25.17
CA THR A 340 -8.53 2.55 -23.76
C THR A 340 -9.21 1.39 -23.05
N ILE A 341 -8.48 0.76 -22.12
CA ILE A 341 -9.06 -0.08 -21.07
C ILE A 341 -9.01 0.68 -19.74
N ALA A 342 -10.17 0.87 -19.11
CA ALA A 342 -10.25 1.52 -17.82
C ALA A 342 -10.01 0.53 -16.67
N VAL A 343 -9.21 0.91 -15.68
CA VAL A 343 -9.01 0.16 -14.43
C VAL A 343 -9.69 0.90 -13.29
N LEU A 344 -10.87 0.42 -12.88
CA LEU A 344 -11.64 0.98 -11.77
C LEU A 344 -11.20 0.36 -10.44
N HIS A 345 -10.59 1.17 -9.57
CA HIS A 345 -10.07 0.73 -8.28
C HIS A 345 -11.12 0.77 -7.18
N ILE A 346 -11.22 -0.33 -6.44
CA ILE A 346 -11.99 -0.48 -5.20
C ILE A 346 -11.00 -0.99 -4.14
N ASP A 347 -10.25 -0.05 -3.58
CA ASP A 347 -9.18 -0.28 -2.62
C ASP A 347 -9.59 0.26 -1.23
N GLY A 348 -9.79 -0.66 -0.28
CA GLY A 348 -10.14 -0.36 1.10
C GLY A 348 -11.60 -0.66 1.46
N ALA A 349 -12.00 -0.20 2.66
CA ALA A 349 -13.33 -0.46 3.19
C ALA A 349 -14.41 0.29 2.39
N ILE A 350 -15.52 -0.39 2.09
CA ILE A 350 -16.61 0.16 1.29
C ILE A 350 -17.59 0.90 2.20
N VAL A 351 -17.86 2.17 1.90
CA VAL A 351 -18.74 3.04 2.69
C VAL A 351 -19.85 3.66 1.85
N ASP A 352 -20.92 4.08 2.53
CA ASP A 352 -21.94 4.91 1.90
C ASP A 352 -21.41 6.33 1.70
N GLY A 353 -21.57 6.86 0.49
CA GLY A 353 -21.24 8.24 0.19
C GLY A 353 -19.96 8.44 -0.61
N GLU A 354 -19.18 9.47 -0.29
CA GLU A 354 -17.94 9.77 -1.03
C GLU A 354 -16.77 8.96 -0.49
N SER A 355 -15.80 8.66 -1.35
CA SER A 355 -14.52 8.09 -0.94
C SER A 355 -13.78 9.09 -0.06
N THR A 356 -12.99 8.56 0.88
CA THR A 356 -12.14 9.38 1.76
C THR A 356 -10.70 8.97 1.60
N THR A 357 -9.80 9.94 1.45
CA THR A 357 -8.37 9.71 1.52
C THR A 357 -7.89 9.78 2.97
N PRO A 358 -6.79 9.07 3.35
CA PRO A 358 -6.13 9.27 4.62
C PRO A 358 -5.80 10.74 4.83
N GLY A 359 -6.23 11.32 5.96
CA GLY A 359 -5.90 12.70 6.31
C GLY A 359 -4.49 12.83 6.86
N LEU A 360 -3.97 14.07 6.93
CA LEU A 360 -2.64 14.37 7.48
C LEU A 360 -2.48 13.95 8.97
N MET A 361 -3.59 13.85 9.70
CA MET A 361 -3.66 13.43 11.10
C MET A 361 -3.88 11.91 11.27
N GLY A 362 -3.79 11.14 10.19
CA GLY A 362 -4.12 9.72 10.16
C GLY A 362 -5.60 9.46 9.84
N GLY A 363 -5.89 8.20 9.50
CA GLY A 363 -7.19 7.72 9.04
C GLY A 363 -7.02 6.69 7.92
N SER A 364 -7.95 5.75 7.81
CA SER A 364 -7.92 4.76 6.72
C SER A 364 -8.62 5.31 5.48
N ALA A 365 -8.06 5.01 4.30
CA ALA A 365 -8.77 5.25 3.05
C ALA A 365 -10.09 4.45 3.03
N SER A 366 -11.12 4.99 2.39
CA SER A 366 -12.37 4.27 2.17
C SER A 366 -12.94 4.54 0.79
N VAL A 367 -13.67 3.56 0.26
CA VAL A 367 -14.28 3.61 -1.07
C VAL A 367 -15.76 3.93 -0.93
N GLY A 368 -16.14 5.10 -1.41
CA GLY A 368 -17.52 5.58 -1.35
C GLY A 368 -18.34 5.21 -2.57
N SER A 369 -19.57 4.73 -2.33
CA SER A 369 -20.51 4.38 -3.42
C SER A 369 -20.86 5.52 -4.36
N ARG A 370 -20.86 6.79 -3.93
CA ARG A 370 -21.14 7.94 -4.80
C ARG A 370 -19.97 8.24 -5.73
N THR A 371 -18.74 8.20 -5.22
CA THR A 371 -17.52 8.38 -6.02
C THR A 371 -17.41 7.29 -7.08
N ILE A 372 -17.57 6.02 -6.69
CA ILE A 372 -17.53 4.90 -7.65
C ILE A 372 -18.67 4.97 -8.67
N ARG A 373 -19.88 5.34 -8.24
CA ARG A 373 -21.01 5.53 -9.17
C ARG A 373 -20.76 6.65 -10.17
N SER A 374 -20.08 7.73 -9.77
CA SER A 374 -19.68 8.80 -10.70
C SER A 374 -18.68 8.28 -11.71
N ALA A 375 -17.59 7.65 -11.25
CA ALA A 375 -16.56 7.08 -12.10
C ALA A 375 -17.13 6.07 -13.11
N LEU A 376 -18.05 5.20 -12.67
CA LEU A 376 -18.75 4.26 -13.55
C LEU A 376 -19.57 4.97 -14.64
N GLU A 377 -20.21 6.09 -14.34
CA GLU A 377 -20.97 6.85 -15.34
C GLU A 377 -20.05 7.61 -16.31
N ASP A 378 -18.92 8.13 -15.83
CA ASP A 378 -17.90 8.77 -16.66
C ASP A 378 -17.32 7.74 -17.65
N ILE A 379 -16.90 6.57 -17.14
CA ILE A 379 -16.46 5.45 -17.97
C ILE A 379 -17.55 5.02 -18.96
N ARG A 380 -18.82 4.99 -18.56
CA ARG A 380 -19.93 4.54 -19.41
C ARG A 380 -20.21 5.47 -20.60
N LYS A 381 -19.89 6.76 -20.47
CA LYS A 381 -20.14 7.78 -21.50
C LYS A 381 -18.99 7.96 -22.49
N GLU A 382 -17.79 7.54 -22.14
CA GLU A 382 -16.59 7.76 -22.93
C GLU A 382 -16.41 6.69 -24.01
N ASP A 383 -16.57 7.01 -25.29
CA ASP A 383 -16.60 6.01 -26.37
C ASP A 383 -15.21 5.37 -26.63
N GLU A 384 -14.12 6.06 -26.32
CA GLU A 384 -12.76 5.52 -26.49
C GLU A 384 -12.44 4.42 -25.46
N ILE A 385 -13.12 4.39 -24.30
CA ILE A 385 -12.99 3.28 -23.36
C ILE A 385 -13.73 2.06 -23.89
N ARG A 386 -12.97 1.04 -24.31
CA ARG A 386 -13.46 -0.18 -24.96
C ARG A 386 -13.85 -1.28 -23.98
N GLY A 387 -13.26 -1.29 -22.79
CA GLY A 387 -13.50 -2.30 -21.75
C GLY A 387 -13.02 -1.83 -20.38
N VAL A 388 -13.39 -2.59 -19.34
CA VAL A 388 -13.11 -2.21 -17.95
C VAL A 388 -12.61 -3.41 -17.15
N ILE A 389 -11.55 -3.19 -16.38
CA ILE A 389 -11.14 -4.06 -15.27
C ILE A 389 -11.52 -3.37 -13.96
N VAL A 390 -12.30 -4.02 -13.10
CA VAL A 390 -12.49 -3.56 -11.72
C VAL A 390 -11.43 -4.23 -10.86
N ARG A 391 -10.45 -3.46 -10.39
CA ARG A 391 -9.39 -3.93 -9.47
C ARG A 391 -9.91 -3.80 -8.04
N ILE A 392 -10.05 -4.92 -7.33
CA ILE A 392 -10.62 -4.97 -5.99
C ILE A 392 -9.55 -5.42 -4.99
N ASP A 393 -9.28 -4.58 -3.99
CA ASP A 393 -8.58 -4.95 -2.76
C ASP A 393 -9.39 -4.45 -1.54
N SER A 394 -10.40 -5.21 -1.13
CA SER A 394 -11.38 -4.78 -0.14
C SER A 394 -11.84 -5.90 0.79
N PRO A 395 -11.87 -5.65 2.13
CA PRO A 395 -12.49 -6.55 3.09
C PRO A 395 -14.03 -6.47 3.07
N GLY A 396 -14.60 -5.56 2.28
CA GLY A 396 -16.02 -5.28 2.23
C GLY A 396 -16.41 -4.00 3.00
N GLY A 397 -17.64 -3.97 3.50
CA GLY A 397 -18.18 -2.81 4.22
C GLY A 397 -19.70 -2.70 4.08
N SER A 398 -20.20 -1.51 3.80
CA SER A 398 -21.64 -1.25 3.66
C SER A 398 -22.28 -2.11 2.57
N ALA A 399 -23.31 -2.87 2.95
CA ALA A 399 -24.09 -3.67 2.02
C ALA A 399 -24.85 -2.80 1.01
N THR A 400 -25.35 -1.64 1.44
CA THR A 400 -26.06 -0.68 0.57
C THR A 400 -25.12 -0.12 -0.48
N ALA A 401 -23.94 0.36 -0.06
CA ALA A 401 -22.91 0.84 -0.98
C ALA A 401 -22.47 -0.24 -1.98
N SER A 402 -22.30 -1.47 -1.50
CA SER A 402 -21.93 -2.62 -2.35
C SER A 402 -22.98 -2.92 -3.42
N GLU A 403 -24.28 -2.89 -3.07
CA GLU A 403 -25.37 -3.06 -4.04
C GLU A 403 -25.44 -1.90 -5.04
N VAL A 404 -25.24 -0.64 -4.60
CA VAL A 404 -25.20 0.52 -5.51
C VAL A 404 -24.08 0.37 -6.55
N ILE A 405 -22.90 -0.06 -6.11
CA ILE A 405 -21.76 -0.29 -6.98
C ILE A 405 -22.03 -1.49 -7.90
N TRP A 406 -22.51 -2.62 -7.38
CA TRP A 406 -22.87 -3.81 -8.16
C TRP A 406 -23.85 -3.47 -9.29
N GLN A 407 -24.92 -2.72 -8.99
CA GLN A 407 -25.87 -2.29 -10.00
C GLN A 407 -25.23 -1.34 -11.03
N GLY A 408 -24.32 -0.47 -10.59
CA GLY A 408 -23.56 0.42 -11.48
C GLY A 408 -22.70 -0.36 -12.46
N VAL A 409 -21.93 -1.33 -11.95
CA VAL A 409 -21.11 -2.21 -12.79
C VAL A 409 -21.98 -3.00 -13.77
N ARG A 410 -23.14 -3.52 -13.33
CA ARG A 410 -24.05 -4.23 -14.26
C ARG A 410 -24.62 -3.34 -15.36
N ARG A 411 -24.97 -2.08 -15.07
CA ARG A 411 -25.39 -1.11 -16.10
C ARG A 411 -24.27 -0.76 -17.07
N LEU A 412 -23.03 -0.77 -16.61
CA LEU A 412 -21.85 -0.57 -17.46
C LEU A 412 -21.61 -1.80 -18.35
N ALA A 413 -21.75 -3.01 -17.77
CA ALA A 413 -21.61 -4.29 -18.46
C ALA A 413 -22.63 -4.51 -19.61
N GLU A 414 -23.75 -3.78 -19.60
CA GLU A 414 -24.70 -3.76 -20.72
C GLU A 414 -24.15 -3.07 -21.98
N LYS A 415 -23.11 -2.23 -21.83
CA LYS A 415 -22.49 -1.47 -22.94
C LYS A 415 -21.06 -1.90 -23.26
N LYS A 416 -20.28 -2.27 -22.24
CA LYS A 416 -18.84 -2.53 -22.36
C LYS A 416 -18.48 -3.76 -21.54
N PRO A 417 -17.55 -4.64 -22.00
CA PRO A 417 -17.12 -5.76 -21.18
C PRO A 417 -16.51 -5.28 -19.85
N VAL A 418 -16.91 -5.91 -18.75
CA VAL A 418 -16.37 -5.61 -17.41
C VAL A 418 -15.87 -6.88 -16.75
N TRP A 419 -14.56 -6.98 -16.53
CA TRP A 419 -13.94 -8.08 -15.80
C TRP A 419 -13.37 -7.60 -14.47
N ILE A 420 -13.06 -8.53 -13.58
CA ILE A 420 -12.58 -8.26 -12.23
C ILE A 420 -11.17 -8.81 -12.08
N SER A 421 -10.29 -8.04 -11.46
CA SER A 421 -9.01 -8.51 -10.94
C SER A 421 -9.00 -8.31 -9.42
N VAL A 422 -8.74 -9.36 -8.67
CA VAL A 422 -8.60 -9.28 -7.21
C VAL A 422 -7.13 -9.12 -6.86
N GLY A 423 -6.82 -8.07 -6.08
CA GLY A 423 -5.52 -7.88 -5.46
C GLY A 423 -5.35 -8.83 -4.28
N SER A 424 -5.15 -8.28 -3.08
CA SER A 424 -5.02 -9.10 -1.87
C SER A 424 -6.36 -9.69 -1.44
N MET A 425 -7.45 -8.92 -1.53
CA MET A 425 -8.74 -9.35 -1.00
C MET A 425 -9.96 -8.88 -1.81
N ALA A 426 -10.96 -9.75 -1.97
CA ALA A 426 -12.31 -9.37 -2.33
C ALA A 426 -13.28 -10.16 -1.46
N ALA A 427 -13.47 -9.70 -0.22
CA ALA A 427 -14.32 -10.36 0.78
C ALA A 427 -15.59 -9.54 1.06
N SER A 428 -16.67 -10.21 1.44
CA SER A 428 -17.94 -9.60 1.84
C SER A 428 -18.47 -8.64 0.76
N GLY A 429 -18.52 -7.33 1.03
CA GLY A 429 -18.91 -6.32 0.04
C GLY A 429 -17.99 -6.28 -1.19
N GLY A 430 -16.69 -6.59 -1.03
CA GLY A 430 -15.77 -6.73 -2.15
C GLY A 430 -16.16 -7.89 -3.08
N TYR A 431 -16.48 -9.05 -2.51
CA TYR A 431 -16.97 -10.20 -3.31
C TYR A 431 -18.37 -9.93 -3.90
N TYR A 432 -19.22 -9.19 -3.18
CA TYR A 432 -20.50 -8.72 -3.68
C TYR A 432 -20.31 -7.95 -4.98
N ILE A 433 -19.35 -7.02 -5.03
CA ILE A 433 -19.07 -6.25 -6.24
C ILE A 433 -18.40 -7.14 -7.29
N ALA A 434 -17.47 -8.02 -6.91
CA ALA A 434 -16.78 -8.91 -7.85
C ALA A 434 -17.75 -9.75 -8.70
N VAL A 435 -18.84 -10.27 -8.12
CA VAL A 435 -19.84 -11.06 -8.89
C VAL A 435 -20.69 -10.23 -9.86
N SER A 436 -20.44 -8.92 -10.01
CA SER A 436 -21.00 -8.12 -11.10
C SER A 436 -20.24 -8.24 -12.42
N GLY A 437 -18.95 -8.59 -12.41
CA GLY A 437 -18.16 -8.73 -13.62
C GLY A 437 -18.37 -10.07 -14.32
N ASP A 438 -18.05 -10.12 -15.61
CA ASP A 438 -18.26 -11.30 -16.45
C ASP A 438 -17.15 -12.36 -16.28
N LYS A 439 -15.96 -11.94 -15.85
CA LYS A 439 -14.85 -12.80 -15.44
C LYS A 439 -14.19 -12.27 -14.17
N ILE A 440 -13.67 -13.17 -13.34
CA ILE A 440 -12.97 -12.86 -12.09
C ILE A 440 -11.60 -13.54 -12.09
N TYR A 441 -10.55 -12.74 -12.02
CA TYR A 441 -9.16 -13.15 -11.87
C TYR A 441 -8.73 -13.02 -10.40
N VAL A 442 -8.03 -14.03 -9.90
CA VAL A 442 -7.49 -14.06 -8.53
C VAL A 442 -6.06 -14.55 -8.55
N ASN A 443 -5.20 -14.01 -7.70
CA ASN A 443 -3.90 -14.63 -7.42
C ASN A 443 -4.09 -15.82 -6.46
N PRO A 444 -3.20 -16.83 -6.44
CA PRO A 444 -3.35 -17.98 -5.54
C PRO A 444 -3.57 -17.57 -4.08
N SER A 445 -2.85 -16.57 -3.60
CA SER A 445 -2.97 -16.05 -2.23
C SER A 445 -4.05 -14.98 -2.02
N SER A 446 -4.80 -14.58 -3.06
CA SER A 446 -5.93 -13.65 -2.89
C SER A 446 -6.99 -14.25 -1.97
N ILE A 447 -7.61 -13.43 -1.11
CA ILE A 447 -8.67 -13.88 -0.20
C ILE A 447 -10.03 -13.45 -0.74
N VAL A 448 -10.93 -14.40 -1.00
CA VAL A 448 -12.28 -14.12 -1.50
C VAL A 448 -13.37 -14.75 -0.64
N GLY A 449 -14.62 -14.35 -0.91
CA GLY A 449 -15.80 -14.92 -0.25
C GLY A 449 -16.30 -14.04 0.87
N SER A 450 -16.39 -14.57 2.08
CA SER A 450 -17.10 -13.98 3.23
C SER A 450 -18.55 -13.59 2.90
N ILE A 451 -19.23 -14.44 2.11
CA ILE A 451 -20.62 -14.26 1.71
C ILE A 451 -21.50 -14.48 2.95
N GLY A 452 -21.79 -13.41 3.66
CA GLY A 452 -22.48 -13.38 4.94
C GLY A 452 -22.61 -11.94 5.42
N VAL A 453 -23.52 -11.70 6.36
CA VAL A 453 -23.86 -10.34 6.81
C VAL A 453 -23.67 -10.25 8.31
N VAL A 454 -23.01 -9.20 8.78
CA VAL A 454 -22.82 -8.90 10.20
C VAL A 454 -23.18 -7.45 10.45
N GLY A 455 -23.74 -7.15 11.61
CA GLY A 455 -24.20 -5.81 11.95
C GLY A 455 -24.58 -5.73 13.43
N GLY A 456 -24.39 -4.58 14.05
CA GLY A 456 -24.55 -4.46 15.48
C GLY A 456 -24.29 -3.06 16.00
N LYS A 457 -24.30 -2.95 17.33
CA LYS A 457 -23.94 -1.74 18.06
C LYS A 457 -23.20 -2.09 19.34
N ILE A 458 -22.52 -1.11 19.92
CA ILE A 458 -21.99 -1.22 21.29
C ILE A 458 -22.98 -0.53 22.23
N ALA A 459 -23.50 -1.29 23.19
CA ALA A 459 -24.24 -0.74 24.31
C ALA A 459 -23.25 -0.25 25.39
N MET A 460 -23.48 0.94 25.93
CA MET A 460 -22.58 1.66 26.83
C MET A 460 -23.21 2.00 28.18
N GLY A 461 -24.38 1.43 28.51
CA GLY A 461 -25.13 1.78 29.73
C GLY A 461 -24.30 1.65 31.00
N GLU A 462 -23.59 0.54 31.17
CA GLU A 462 -22.75 0.33 32.36
C GLU A 462 -21.53 1.29 32.38
N LEU A 463 -20.96 1.62 31.22
CA LEU A 463 -19.92 2.65 31.12
C LEU A 463 -20.48 4.01 31.57
N TYR A 464 -21.67 4.39 31.13
CA TYR A 464 -22.31 5.63 31.55
C TYR A 464 -22.54 5.64 33.07
N ASP A 465 -22.97 4.53 33.66
CA ASP A 465 -23.15 4.40 35.11
C ASP A 465 -21.83 4.53 35.89
N LYS A 466 -20.74 3.97 35.35
CA LYS A 466 -19.37 4.10 35.91
C LYS A 466 -18.90 5.54 35.87
N LEU A 467 -19.11 6.23 34.75
CA LEU A 467 -18.71 7.62 34.55
C LEU A 467 -19.70 8.66 35.11
N LYS A 468 -20.82 8.22 35.69
CA LYS A 468 -21.91 9.08 36.18
C LYS A 468 -22.48 10.00 35.09
N VAL A 469 -22.55 9.49 33.86
CA VAL A 469 -23.17 10.17 32.72
C VAL A 469 -24.66 9.81 32.68
N ASN A 470 -25.53 10.82 32.81
CA ASN A 470 -26.97 10.61 32.72
C ASN A 470 -27.45 10.79 31.27
N VAL A 471 -27.86 9.68 30.64
CA VAL A 471 -28.46 9.70 29.30
C VAL A 471 -29.98 9.75 29.42
N VAL A 472 -30.61 10.79 28.86
CA VAL A 472 -32.07 10.97 28.88
C VAL A 472 -32.65 10.74 27.48
N GLY A 473 -33.18 9.55 27.24
CA GLY A 473 -33.82 9.18 25.97
C GLY A 473 -35.11 9.98 25.70
N ARG A 474 -35.29 10.44 24.46
CA ARG A 474 -36.48 11.23 24.04
C ARG A 474 -37.01 10.77 22.67
N GLY A 475 -37.64 9.60 22.62
CA GLY A 475 -38.16 9.00 21.38
C GLY A 475 -39.57 9.45 20.98
N ARG A 476 -39.85 9.49 19.67
CA ARG A 476 -41.21 9.50 19.10
C ARG A 476 -41.27 8.45 18.00
N GLY A 477 -42.25 7.55 18.07
CA GLY A 477 -42.41 6.42 17.16
C GLY A 477 -41.97 5.08 17.78
N PRO A 478 -42.52 3.93 17.34
CA PRO A 478 -42.37 2.64 18.03
C PRO A 478 -40.94 2.07 18.10
N LYS A 479 -40.03 2.51 17.24
CA LYS A 479 -38.65 1.99 17.11
C LYS A 479 -37.59 3.08 17.22
N ALA A 480 -37.96 4.23 17.77
CA ALA A 480 -37.10 5.41 17.81
C ALA A 480 -35.80 5.23 18.62
N ASP A 481 -35.75 4.20 19.47
CA ASP A 481 -34.62 3.87 20.35
C ASP A 481 -33.84 2.63 19.89
N ILE A 482 -34.11 2.09 18.69
CA ILE A 482 -33.44 0.88 18.21
C ILE A 482 -31.91 1.03 18.17
N PHE A 483 -31.40 2.23 17.89
CA PHE A 483 -29.97 2.57 17.91
C PHE A 483 -29.53 3.32 19.17
N ALA A 484 -30.34 3.32 20.24
CA ALA A 484 -29.94 3.94 21.50
C ALA A 484 -28.65 3.28 22.03
N SER A 485 -27.72 4.10 22.52
CA SER A 485 -26.41 3.62 23.00
C SER A 485 -26.46 3.02 24.40
N GLU A 486 -27.47 3.34 25.21
CA GLU A 486 -27.53 2.91 26.61
C GLU A 486 -27.79 1.40 26.74
N LYS A 487 -28.60 0.82 25.85
CA LYS A 487 -29.17 -0.53 26.03
C LYS A 487 -28.88 -1.43 24.83
N THR A 488 -28.72 -2.72 25.10
CA THR A 488 -28.80 -3.75 24.05
C THR A 488 -30.24 -3.83 23.52
N TRP A 489 -30.40 -4.43 22.35
CA TRP A 489 -31.69 -4.82 21.83
C TRP A 489 -32.38 -5.81 22.77
N SER A 490 -33.69 -5.66 22.93
CA SER A 490 -34.55 -6.73 23.43
C SER A 490 -34.59 -7.89 22.43
N ASP A 491 -35.00 -9.08 22.86
CA ASP A 491 -35.10 -10.25 21.99
C ASP A 491 -35.98 -9.99 20.75
N ALA A 492 -37.09 -9.26 20.93
CA ALA A 492 -37.97 -8.87 19.82
C ALA A 492 -37.28 -7.90 18.83
N GLN A 493 -36.54 -6.90 19.31
CA GLN A 493 -35.78 -5.99 18.45
C GLN A 493 -34.64 -6.72 17.75
N ARG A 494 -33.94 -7.62 18.45
CA ARG A 494 -32.85 -8.43 17.89
C ARG A 494 -33.35 -9.35 16.79
N GLU A 495 -34.51 -9.98 16.96
CA GLU A 495 -35.12 -10.83 15.93
C GLU A 495 -35.56 -10.00 14.70
N GLU A 496 -36.06 -8.78 14.92
CA GLU A 496 -36.35 -7.88 13.82
C GLU A 496 -35.09 -7.50 13.03
N VAL A 497 -34.01 -7.16 13.72
CA VAL A 497 -32.71 -6.89 13.09
C VAL A 497 -32.21 -8.11 12.32
N ARG A 498 -32.30 -9.31 12.91
CA ARG A 498 -31.96 -10.57 12.23
C ARG A 498 -32.77 -10.79 10.97
N THR A 499 -34.08 -10.53 10.99
CA THR A 499 -34.93 -10.63 9.81
C THR A 499 -34.42 -9.70 8.71
N LYS A 500 -34.12 -8.44 9.02
CA LYS A 500 -33.59 -7.48 8.03
C LYS A 500 -32.21 -7.83 7.51
N MET A 501 -31.35 -8.38 8.34
CA MET A 501 -30.05 -8.87 7.90
C MET A 501 -30.17 -10.12 7.02
N THR A 502 -31.17 -10.96 7.27
CA THR A 502 -31.49 -12.12 6.43
C THR A 502 -31.98 -11.67 5.06
N ASP A 503 -32.80 -10.61 4.98
CA ASP A 503 -33.18 -10.00 3.70
C ASP A 503 -31.93 -9.57 2.90
N THR A 504 -30.96 -8.91 3.55
CA THR A 504 -29.68 -8.53 2.93
C THR A 504 -28.86 -9.74 2.49
N TYR A 505 -28.79 -10.80 3.31
CA TYR A 505 -28.08 -12.04 2.97
C TYR A 505 -28.70 -12.73 1.75
N ASN A 506 -30.03 -12.79 1.69
CA ASN A 506 -30.76 -13.36 0.56
C ASN A 506 -30.52 -12.55 -0.72
N LEU A 507 -30.47 -11.22 -0.64
CA LEU A 507 -30.11 -10.40 -1.78
C LEU A 507 -28.67 -10.68 -2.23
N PHE A 508 -27.70 -10.71 -1.31
CA PHE A 508 -26.30 -10.99 -1.63
C PHE A 508 -26.14 -12.37 -2.31
N THR A 509 -26.68 -13.42 -1.71
CA THR A 509 -26.63 -14.78 -2.30
C THR A 509 -27.33 -14.86 -3.66
N SER A 510 -28.38 -14.07 -3.89
CA SER A 510 -29.00 -13.95 -5.21
C SER A 510 -28.07 -13.30 -6.24
N ARG A 511 -27.30 -12.28 -5.86
CA ARG A 511 -26.29 -11.65 -6.74
C ARG A 511 -25.15 -12.61 -7.07
N VAL A 512 -24.68 -13.35 -6.07
CA VAL A 512 -23.65 -14.38 -6.23
C VAL A 512 -24.13 -15.44 -7.21
N THR A 513 -25.34 -15.98 -7.03
CA THR A 513 -25.89 -17.02 -7.91
C THR A 513 -26.10 -16.51 -9.34
N ALA A 514 -26.49 -15.24 -9.49
CA ALA A 514 -26.65 -14.61 -10.81
C ALA A 514 -25.30 -14.42 -11.53
N GLY A 515 -24.25 -14.03 -10.81
CA GLY A 515 -22.91 -13.80 -11.38
C GLY A 515 -22.08 -15.06 -11.57
N ARG A 516 -22.28 -16.10 -10.74
CA ARG A 516 -21.45 -17.31 -10.72
C ARG A 516 -22.25 -18.56 -11.07
N LYS A 517 -22.33 -18.88 -12.36
CA LYS A 517 -23.08 -20.06 -12.82
C LYS A 517 -22.53 -21.36 -12.21
N GLY A 518 -23.41 -22.08 -11.50
CA GLY A 518 -23.11 -23.39 -10.93
C GLY A 518 -22.26 -23.38 -9.66
N ILE A 519 -22.12 -22.21 -9.00
CA ILE A 519 -21.59 -22.11 -7.65
C ILE A 519 -22.48 -22.87 -6.65
N ASP A 520 -21.88 -23.50 -5.65
CA ASP A 520 -22.58 -24.22 -4.58
C ASP A 520 -22.56 -23.40 -3.28
N LEU A 521 -23.64 -22.63 -3.05
CA LEU A 521 -23.74 -21.76 -1.87
C LEU A 521 -23.61 -22.50 -0.54
N SER A 522 -23.96 -23.80 -0.48
CA SER A 522 -23.81 -24.58 0.76
C SER A 522 -22.34 -24.70 1.19
N LYS A 523 -21.41 -24.59 0.23
CA LYS A 523 -19.96 -24.66 0.43
C LYS A 523 -19.30 -23.30 0.44
N THR A 524 -19.81 -22.34 -0.33
CA THR A 524 -19.13 -21.05 -0.55
C THR A 524 -19.71 -19.90 0.26
N ALA A 525 -20.89 -20.07 0.86
CA ALA A 525 -21.56 -19.03 1.63
C ALA A 525 -21.36 -19.17 3.14
N GLU A 526 -22.30 -18.62 3.92
CA GLU A 526 -22.28 -18.57 5.38
C GLU A 526 -21.09 -17.81 6.00
N GLY A 527 -20.41 -16.95 5.24
CA GLY A 527 -19.30 -16.12 5.72
C GLY A 527 -17.89 -16.74 5.58
N ARG A 528 -17.77 -17.89 4.90
CA ARG A 528 -16.49 -18.58 4.69
C ARG A 528 -15.50 -17.80 3.82
N LEU A 529 -14.21 -17.89 4.14
CA LEU A 529 -13.11 -17.29 3.41
C LEU A 529 -12.35 -18.35 2.63
N PHE A 530 -11.87 -18.01 1.44
CA PHE A 530 -11.11 -18.92 0.59
C PHE A 530 -9.94 -18.19 -0.05
N THR A 531 -8.81 -18.88 -0.17
CA THR A 531 -7.71 -18.43 -1.04
C THR A 531 -8.09 -18.58 -2.52
N GLY A 532 -7.43 -17.84 -3.40
CA GLY A 532 -7.73 -17.80 -4.83
C GLY A 532 -7.54 -19.14 -5.53
N ASP A 533 -6.55 -19.93 -5.14
CA ASP A 533 -6.34 -21.29 -5.65
C ASP A 533 -7.54 -22.21 -5.37
N LYS A 534 -8.17 -22.09 -4.20
CA LYS A 534 -9.40 -22.81 -3.85
C LYS A 534 -10.62 -22.22 -4.56
N ALA A 535 -10.65 -20.90 -4.74
CA ALA A 535 -11.77 -20.19 -5.35
C ALA A 535 -12.10 -20.70 -6.76
N LEU A 536 -11.11 -21.06 -7.57
CA LEU A 536 -11.35 -21.64 -8.91
C LEU A 536 -12.14 -22.96 -8.84
N GLY A 537 -11.70 -23.90 -7.98
CA GLY A 537 -12.36 -25.19 -7.80
C GLY A 537 -13.79 -25.06 -7.26
N LEU A 538 -14.07 -23.98 -6.53
CA LEU A 538 -15.39 -23.63 -6.00
C LEU A 538 -16.24 -22.78 -6.96
N LYS A 539 -15.73 -22.49 -8.17
CA LYS A 539 -16.35 -21.60 -9.18
C LYS A 539 -16.58 -20.17 -8.68
N MET A 540 -15.81 -19.74 -7.69
CA MET A 540 -15.84 -18.38 -7.15
C MET A 540 -15.03 -17.40 -7.99
N ALA A 541 -14.06 -17.91 -8.77
CA ALA A 541 -13.26 -17.19 -9.74
C ALA A 541 -13.14 -18.00 -11.04
N ASP A 542 -12.66 -17.36 -12.12
CA ASP A 542 -12.56 -17.95 -13.46
C ASP A 542 -11.13 -18.30 -13.86
N ALA A 543 -10.15 -17.53 -13.39
CA ALA A 543 -8.75 -17.72 -13.75
C ALA A 543 -7.80 -17.31 -12.63
N ILE A 544 -6.62 -17.94 -12.63
CA ILE A 544 -5.48 -17.47 -11.84
C ILE A 544 -4.78 -16.34 -12.60
N GLY A 545 -4.57 -15.21 -11.94
CA GLY A 545 -3.85 -14.07 -12.50
C GLY A 545 -4.20 -12.77 -11.79
N GLY A 546 -3.31 -11.79 -11.97
CA GLY A 546 -3.42 -10.45 -11.42
C GLY A 546 -4.04 -9.43 -12.38
N LEU A 547 -3.60 -8.18 -12.29
CA LEU A 547 -4.10 -7.09 -13.13
C LEU A 547 -3.62 -7.24 -14.58
N ASP A 548 -2.32 -7.49 -14.77
CA ASP A 548 -1.70 -7.65 -16.10
C ASP A 548 -2.36 -8.77 -16.93
N VAL A 549 -2.62 -9.92 -16.32
CA VAL A 549 -3.29 -11.05 -17.00
C VAL A 549 -4.71 -10.67 -17.42
N ALA A 550 -5.45 -10.00 -16.53
CA ALA A 550 -6.82 -9.56 -16.82
C ALA A 550 -6.86 -8.52 -17.95
N LEU A 551 -5.92 -7.57 -17.95
CA LEU A 551 -5.76 -6.57 -19.01
C LEU A 551 -5.43 -7.22 -20.35
N GLY A 552 -4.43 -8.10 -20.40
CA GLY A 552 -4.00 -8.76 -21.62
C GLY A 552 -5.09 -9.65 -22.23
N ASP A 553 -5.79 -10.43 -21.41
CA ASP A 553 -6.92 -11.24 -21.88
C ASP A 553 -8.08 -10.37 -22.37
N LEU A 554 -8.37 -9.23 -21.73
CA LEU A 554 -9.45 -8.34 -22.12
C LEU A 554 -9.11 -7.63 -23.44
N ALA A 555 -7.91 -7.08 -23.55
CA ALA A 555 -7.40 -6.47 -24.79
C ALA A 555 -7.49 -7.44 -25.95
N LYS A 556 -7.05 -8.68 -25.76
CA LYS A 556 -7.16 -9.75 -26.75
C LYS A 556 -8.61 -10.07 -27.12
N SER A 557 -9.54 -10.06 -26.16
CA SER A 557 -10.96 -10.29 -26.44
C SER A 557 -11.63 -9.15 -27.21
N LEU A 558 -11.03 -7.96 -27.16
CA LEU A 558 -11.47 -6.74 -27.84
C LEU A 558 -10.73 -6.47 -29.15
N ASP A 559 -9.78 -7.33 -29.54
CA ASP A 559 -8.92 -7.15 -30.72
C ASP A 559 -8.11 -5.83 -30.67
N LEU A 560 -7.55 -5.53 -29.49
CA LEU A 560 -6.73 -4.35 -29.25
C LEU A 560 -5.24 -4.73 -29.20
N ASP A 561 -4.48 -4.29 -30.19
CA ASP A 561 -3.02 -4.44 -30.25
C ASP A 561 -2.28 -3.27 -29.57
N ASP A 562 -2.84 -2.07 -29.66
CA ASP A 562 -2.33 -0.84 -29.03
C ASP A 562 -3.49 -0.19 -28.27
N TYR A 563 -3.29 0.08 -26.98
CA TYR A 563 -4.31 0.64 -26.11
C TYR A 563 -3.71 1.35 -24.91
N GLU A 564 -4.43 2.36 -24.43
CA GLU A 564 -4.12 3.05 -23.19
C GLU A 564 -4.73 2.32 -21.99
N VAL A 565 -4.08 2.42 -20.82
CA VAL A 565 -4.65 2.02 -19.54
C VAL A 565 -4.91 3.27 -18.71
N MET A 566 -6.17 3.52 -18.35
CA MET A 566 -6.54 4.67 -17.50
C MET A 566 -7.16 4.21 -16.19
N HIS A 567 -6.67 4.77 -15.07
CA HIS A 567 -7.10 4.39 -13.73
C HIS A 567 -8.23 5.28 -13.20
N TYR A 568 -9.27 4.66 -12.66
CA TYR A 568 -10.43 5.32 -12.09
C TYR A 568 -10.59 5.00 -10.60
N PRO A 569 -11.19 5.90 -9.79
CA PRO A 569 -11.72 7.22 -10.15
C PRO A 569 -10.66 8.17 -10.72
N ALA A 570 -11.06 9.12 -11.57
CA ALA A 570 -10.15 10.11 -12.13
C ALA A 570 -9.49 10.94 -11.00
N PRO A 571 -8.27 11.47 -11.21
CA PRO A 571 -7.63 12.32 -10.22
C PRO A 571 -8.50 13.53 -9.92
N ARG A 572 -8.55 13.91 -8.64
CA ARG A 572 -9.26 15.12 -8.22
C ARG A 572 -8.46 16.36 -8.59
N SER A 573 -9.10 17.52 -8.60
CA SER A 573 -8.36 18.77 -8.77
C SER A 573 -7.41 18.99 -7.59
N PHE A 574 -6.29 19.66 -7.83
CA PHE A 574 -5.34 19.97 -6.76
C PHE A 574 -5.99 20.81 -5.65
N ALA A 575 -6.94 21.66 -6.01
CA ALA A 575 -7.74 22.43 -5.06
C ALA A 575 -8.57 21.52 -4.14
N ASP A 576 -9.25 20.49 -4.67
CA ASP A 576 -10.04 19.55 -3.86
C ASP A 576 -9.15 18.72 -2.93
N VAL A 577 -7.96 18.29 -3.41
CA VAL A 577 -7.00 17.54 -2.59
C VAL A 577 -6.50 18.39 -1.42
N LEU A 578 -6.18 19.66 -1.66
CA LEU A 578 -5.81 20.60 -0.60
C LEU A 578 -6.99 20.89 0.33
N GLU A 579 -8.19 21.10 -0.20
CA GLU A 579 -9.39 21.31 0.62
C GLU A 579 -9.65 20.13 1.53
N ASP A 580 -9.49 18.88 1.08
CA ASP A 580 -9.66 17.73 1.97
C ASP A 580 -8.55 17.62 3.01
N ALA A 581 -7.30 17.89 2.62
CA ALA A 581 -6.15 17.84 3.51
C ALA A 581 -6.22 18.91 4.62
N PHE A 582 -6.73 20.10 4.32
CA PHE A 582 -6.83 21.23 5.24
C PHE A 582 -8.24 21.47 5.80
N GLY A 583 -9.29 21.01 5.12
CA GLY A 583 -10.69 21.14 5.52
C GLY A 583 -11.03 20.34 6.76
N GLY A 584 -10.28 19.26 7.01
CA GLY A 584 -10.25 18.56 8.29
C GLY A 584 -9.78 19.43 9.48
N MET A 585 -9.03 20.52 9.23
CA MET A 585 -8.65 21.51 10.25
C MET A 585 -9.71 22.62 10.46
N VAL A 586 -10.63 22.82 9.50
CA VAL A 586 -11.57 23.96 9.48
C VAL A 586 -12.98 23.60 9.94
N GLN A 587 -13.31 22.31 10.12
CA GLN A 587 -14.59 21.94 10.73
C GLN A 587 -14.68 22.46 12.18
N ALA A 588 -15.46 23.52 12.37
CA ALA A 588 -16.02 23.88 13.66
C ALA A 588 -16.76 22.65 14.26
N PRO A 589 -16.77 22.47 15.60
CA PRO A 589 -17.38 21.30 16.22
C PRO A 589 -18.89 21.28 15.94
N GLY A 590 -19.28 20.55 14.89
CA GLY A 590 -20.65 20.39 14.45
C GLY A 590 -21.03 18.93 14.45
N VAL A 591 -21.38 18.37 15.62
CA VAL A 591 -22.29 17.25 15.97
C VAL A 591 -22.37 15.99 15.05
N LYS A 592 -21.55 15.82 14.01
CA LYS A 592 -21.54 14.66 13.11
C LYS A 592 -20.12 14.22 12.74
N ALA A 593 -19.28 14.02 13.75
CA ALA A 593 -18.07 13.20 13.60
C ALA A 593 -18.27 11.86 14.35
N PRO A 594 -17.79 10.72 13.81
CA PRO A 594 -17.65 9.51 14.61
C PRO A 594 -16.67 9.83 15.74
N MET A 595 -17.04 9.50 16.97
CA MET A 595 -16.23 9.80 18.16
C MET A 595 -14.83 9.18 18.02
N GLY A 596 -13.81 10.03 17.98
CA GLY A 596 -12.41 9.60 17.91
C GLY A 596 -11.35 10.69 17.70
N HIS A 597 -11.69 11.94 17.38
CA HIS A 597 -10.69 12.99 17.19
C HIS A 597 -10.75 14.00 18.34
N ALA A 598 -9.71 14.02 19.18
CA ALA A 598 -9.49 15.09 20.13
C ALA A 598 -9.31 16.40 19.36
N ALA A 599 -10.14 17.41 19.67
CA ALA A 599 -9.98 18.74 19.10
C ALA A 599 -8.58 19.28 19.46
N ILE A 600 -7.79 19.60 18.44
CA ILE A 600 -6.45 20.17 18.62
C ILE A 600 -6.60 21.60 19.15
N GLY A 601 -5.99 21.89 20.30
CA GLY A 601 -6.02 23.22 20.89
C GLY A 601 -5.26 24.23 20.03
N GLN A 602 -5.66 25.50 20.08
CA GLN A 602 -5.04 26.60 19.32
C GLN A 602 -3.51 26.65 19.46
N ALA A 603 -2.98 26.36 20.65
CA ALA A 603 -1.55 26.32 20.90
C ALA A 603 -0.83 25.17 20.17
N GLN A 604 -1.49 24.02 20.02
CA GLN A 604 -0.95 22.87 19.28
C GLN A 604 -0.99 23.12 17.76
N LEU A 605 -2.06 23.73 17.26
CA LEU A 605 -2.14 24.16 15.86
C LEU A 605 -1.04 25.16 15.51
N MET A 606 -0.84 26.19 16.34
CA MET A 606 0.22 27.18 16.14
C MET A 606 1.62 26.58 16.28
N GLY A 607 1.81 25.63 17.20
CA GLY A 607 3.05 24.86 17.32
C GLY A 607 3.37 24.06 16.06
N MET A 608 2.37 23.43 15.45
CA MET A 608 2.56 22.65 14.22
C MET A 608 2.83 23.52 13.00
N ILE A 609 2.09 24.63 12.82
CA ILE A 609 2.37 25.57 11.73
C ILE A 609 3.80 26.09 11.85
N ARG A 610 4.24 26.43 13.07
CA ARG A 610 5.63 26.85 13.35
C ARG A 610 6.66 25.79 12.98
N THR A 611 6.38 24.51 13.24
CA THR A 611 7.26 23.40 12.86
C THR A 611 7.35 23.21 11.35
N VAL A 612 6.23 23.36 10.62
CA VAL A 612 6.16 23.13 9.18
C VAL A 612 6.77 24.28 8.37
N VAL A 613 6.45 25.52 8.71
CA VAL A 613 6.92 26.69 7.93
C VAL A 613 8.25 27.25 8.45
N GLY A 614 8.72 26.77 9.60
CA GLY A 614 9.91 27.25 10.29
C GLY A 614 9.72 28.62 10.96
N GLU A 615 10.57 28.92 11.95
CA GLU A 615 10.51 30.14 12.80
C GLU A 615 10.35 31.44 12.01
N LYS A 616 11.11 31.60 10.92
CA LYS A 616 11.15 32.85 10.15
C LYS A 616 9.86 33.11 9.38
N ALA A 617 9.30 32.10 8.71
CA ALA A 617 8.04 32.27 7.99
C ALA A 617 6.86 32.33 8.97
N PHE A 618 6.93 31.61 10.09
CA PHE A 618 5.90 31.64 11.12
C PHE A 618 5.75 33.03 11.73
N ALA A 619 6.87 33.72 12.02
CA ALA A 619 6.84 35.07 12.56
C ALA A 619 6.16 36.09 11.62
N GLN A 620 6.11 35.83 10.30
CA GLN A 620 5.43 36.67 9.32
C GLN A 620 3.94 36.30 9.18
N LEU A 621 3.61 35.02 9.35
CA LEU A 621 2.25 34.48 9.20
C LEU A 621 1.42 34.61 10.49
N GLU A 622 2.05 34.52 11.66
CA GLU A 622 1.40 34.53 12.97
C GLU A 622 0.44 35.73 13.17
N PRO A 623 0.79 36.98 12.80
CA PRO A 623 -0.13 38.11 12.94
C PRO A 623 -1.36 37.99 12.02
N GLN A 624 -1.20 37.41 10.83
CA GLN A 624 -2.28 37.24 9.87
C GLN A 624 -3.22 36.12 10.31
N ILE A 625 -2.67 34.99 10.74
CA ILE A 625 -3.43 33.85 11.28
C ILE A 625 -4.22 34.27 12.52
N ASN A 626 -3.59 35.00 13.44
CA ASN A 626 -4.28 35.56 14.61
C ASN A 626 -5.38 36.56 14.21
N GLY A 627 -5.14 37.38 13.19
CA GLY A 627 -6.16 38.30 12.64
C GLY A 627 -7.37 37.58 12.04
N TYR A 628 -7.15 36.53 11.24
CA TYR A 628 -8.23 35.69 10.70
C TYR A 628 -9.01 34.95 11.79
N MET A 629 -8.33 34.46 12.82
CA MET A 629 -8.98 33.76 13.94
C MET A 629 -9.78 34.71 14.85
N GLN A 630 -9.34 35.96 15.04
CA GLN A 630 -10.14 36.97 15.75
C GLN A 630 -11.44 37.34 15.00
N MET A 631 -11.44 37.29 13.67
CA MET A 631 -12.66 37.47 12.86
C MET A 631 -13.67 36.32 13.03
N ARG A 632 -13.24 35.17 13.56
CA ARG A 632 -14.08 33.98 13.82
C ARG A 632 -14.83 34.06 15.16
N GLU A 633 -14.28 34.79 16.14
CA GLU A 633 -14.91 34.99 17.46
C GLU A 633 -15.63 36.34 17.61
N GLY A 634 -15.33 37.30 16.73
CA GLY A 634 -16.03 38.58 16.68
C GLY A 634 -17.44 38.45 16.08
N LYS A 635 -18.46 38.98 16.76
CA LYS A 635 -19.77 39.22 16.14
C LYS A 635 -19.62 40.31 15.06
N VAL A 636 -19.42 39.93 13.81
CA VAL A 636 -19.48 40.87 12.69
C VAL A 636 -20.95 41.22 12.44
N LEU A 637 -21.35 42.40 12.91
CA LEU A 637 -22.65 42.98 12.63
C LEU A 637 -22.57 43.71 11.27
N LEU A 638 -23.03 43.07 10.20
CA LEU A 638 -23.28 43.77 8.93
C LEU A 638 -24.52 44.67 9.10
N MET A 639 -24.30 45.91 9.54
CA MET A 639 -25.33 46.95 9.52
C MET A 639 -25.15 47.85 8.30
N SER A 640 -26.09 47.76 7.37
CA SER A 640 -26.34 48.75 6.33
C SER A 640 -26.62 50.13 6.95
N PRO A 641 -26.19 51.25 6.33
CA PRO A 641 -26.05 52.52 7.04
C PRO A 641 -27.39 53.23 7.18
N LYS A 642 -27.69 53.73 8.40
CA LYS A 642 -28.26 55.06 8.62
C LYS A 642 -28.20 55.47 10.10
N ALA A 643 -27.31 56.43 10.35
CA ALA A 643 -27.31 57.46 11.38
C ALA A 643 -27.34 57.09 12.88
N LEU A 644 -26.23 57.42 13.55
CA LEU A 644 -26.11 57.66 14.98
C LEU A 644 -26.77 58.99 15.36
N ILE A 645 -27.56 58.99 16.44
CA ILE A 645 -27.74 60.18 17.30
C ILE A 645 -27.66 59.70 18.75
N PHE A 646 -26.64 60.17 19.46
CA PHE A 646 -26.55 60.07 20.91
C PHE A 646 -27.25 61.28 21.53
N THR A 647 -28.02 61.06 22.60
CA THR A 647 -28.33 62.11 23.57
C THR A 647 -28.30 61.58 25.00
N LYS A 648 -27.30 62.10 25.72
CA LYS A 648 -27.01 62.15 27.17
C LYS A 648 -27.07 60.88 28.02
#